data_AF-A0A3M2AB87-F1
#
_entry.id   AF-A0A3M2AB87-F1
#
_cell.length_a   1.000
_cell.length_b   1.000
_cell.length_c   1.000
_cell.angle_alpha   90.00
_cell.angle_beta   90.00
_cell.angle_gamma   90.00
#
_symmetry.space_group_name_H-M   'P 1'
#
loop_
_entity.id
_entity.type
_entity.pdbx_description
1 polymer ?
#
loop_
_entity_poly.entity_id
_entity_poly.type
_entity_poly.pdbx_seq_one_letter_code
_entity_poly.pdbx_strand_id
1 'polypeptide(L)'
;MPSPSDFPRSVTRTSIQGLLAALALGTSVLATSGCIEDPDCGICDPDDLVLTSISGVNYTLTKIHIVSPECEGDDCPEPFEKANYFVDTIELCENTEASAESARPGDQGYCLIAPIAIRSGLEFVFNNLLDATSLELVRKDPSNPQLFQVYDWKTEILHIEGPIARFNGDVFLGASEQPDIITRYVNLSCVDNLRLKGQSFSHEDYEDPDTNPCNQLDPDTGLPMKMWTQVEPPPGFPPAVTKSYDGEWDSRGNSCDTPTSGPDTCCSVCDFETTVNVAKYGVMPGSDVWRNPNTGTAITCDPMGNKFEDCAEFEPWTNREREVRTYTYAWSSPDVRETFKIPVYDKLRETHPDERPQFVEDRSAAPSCTTTSDCRDVHNLPGTECVGVKDSGGQQVSCSMNDPDCTNGRCLAEWFVTCRADNNTTGGDVGYCVDKRFNSFAAGACYQATAEFPLVDPDSGQLSGQTANAGSQLVMCDTNENNELSAQECCLSALGSPADQEACDPIFQTNVRPVSLYSRNSNLPDEARTCICRSDYEAAYPGDEGRTCREMVEKLCLDDEGNMRPEREGDYAVKWVTKVGGVVYDPAIKGFDYRPAHIGNMQRATIEACAENASRIGARNVRDGWRLNDPFVPHAFEDFDRAICSGQEYTIVFNDKNDTKMGLDENGNPVEVDA
;
A
#
# COMPACT_ATOMS: atom_id res chain seq x y z
N MET A 1 43.28 33.34 12.77
CA MET A 1 43.75 34.66 13.26
C MET A 1 44.27 35.46 12.08
N PRO A 2 43.93 36.74 11.85
CA PRO A 2 42.88 37.58 12.44
C PRO A 2 41.85 38.13 11.41
N SER A 3 40.66 38.47 11.90
CA SER A 3 39.76 39.54 11.39
C SER A 3 40.17 40.86 12.09
N PRO A 4 39.93 42.10 11.59
CA PRO A 4 38.64 42.78 11.86
C PRO A 4 38.20 43.99 10.98
N SER A 5 36.90 44.34 11.11
CA SER A 5 36.31 45.70 11.30
C SER A 5 36.37 46.76 10.17
N ASP A 6 35.45 47.71 9.96
CA ASP A 6 34.15 48.09 10.55
C ASP A 6 33.55 49.24 9.70
N PHE A 7 32.20 49.27 9.57
CA PHE A 7 31.24 50.40 9.68
C PHE A 7 31.56 51.85 9.20
N PRO A 8 30.52 52.61 8.73
CA PRO A 8 29.61 53.30 9.66
C PRO A 8 28.10 53.31 9.32
N ARG A 9 27.32 53.34 10.41
CA ARG A 9 25.91 53.76 10.53
C ARG A 9 25.81 55.29 10.74
N SER A 10 24.76 55.93 10.24
CA SER A 10 23.87 56.87 11.00
C SER A 10 22.66 57.24 10.12
N VAL A 11 21.41 56.87 10.44
CA VAL A 11 20.47 57.49 11.40
C VAL A 11 19.99 58.89 10.98
N THR A 12 18.68 59.00 10.67
CA THR A 12 17.83 60.08 11.18
C THR A 12 16.43 59.55 11.50
N ARG A 13 16.07 59.70 12.77
CA ARG A 13 14.74 59.50 13.36
C ARG A 13 13.87 60.71 13.08
N THR A 14 12.56 60.49 12.91
CA THR A 14 11.55 61.43 13.42
C THR A 14 10.56 60.62 14.25
N SER A 15 10.26 61.11 15.44
CA SER A 15 9.47 60.48 16.50
C SER A 15 8.49 61.51 17.06
N ILE A 16 7.26 61.09 17.34
CA ILE A 16 6.29 61.57 18.36
C ILE A 16 5.21 60.46 18.40
N GLN A 17 5.19 59.56 19.41
CA GLN A 17 4.37 59.59 20.65
C GLN A 17 2.86 59.81 20.39
N GLY A 18 1.89 58.99 20.86
CA GLY A 18 1.90 57.81 21.72
C GLY A 18 0.46 57.38 22.11
N LEU A 19 0.39 56.24 22.80
CA LEU A 19 -0.67 55.69 23.68
C LEU A 19 -1.94 54.98 23.13
N LEU A 20 -1.90 53.64 23.27
CA LEU A 20 -2.75 52.77 24.13
C LEU A 20 -4.27 52.61 23.90
N ALA A 21 -4.66 51.36 23.57
CA ALA A 21 -5.79 50.53 24.08
C ALA A 21 -6.38 49.68 22.92
N ALA A 22 -6.14 48.37 22.81
CA ALA A 22 -6.83 47.26 23.50
C ALA A 22 -8.31 47.08 23.11
N LEU A 23 -8.66 45.82 22.76
CA LEU A 23 -9.96 45.24 22.39
C LEU A 23 -10.46 45.39 20.94
N ALA A 24 -10.31 44.32 20.14
CA ALA A 24 -11.40 43.36 19.92
C ALA A 24 -10.94 42.25 18.95
N LEU A 25 -10.62 41.09 19.54
CA LEU A 25 -10.84 39.79 18.89
C LEU A 25 -12.35 39.65 18.64
N GLY A 26 -12.74 39.12 17.49
CA GLY A 26 -14.11 38.68 17.23
C GLY A 26 -14.69 39.21 15.93
N THR A 27 -14.39 38.52 14.84
CA THR A 27 -15.39 38.11 13.83
C THR A 27 -14.72 37.09 12.93
N SER A 28 -14.75 35.85 13.41
CA SER A 28 -14.92 34.67 12.58
C SER A 28 -16.07 34.94 11.60
N VAL A 29 -15.73 35.08 10.32
CA VAL A 29 -16.72 34.96 9.24
C VAL A 29 -17.07 33.48 9.17
N LEU A 30 -18.20 33.17 9.79
CA LEU A 30 -18.91 31.91 9.62
C LEU A 30 -19.38 31.80 8.17
N ALA A 31 -19.09 30.63 7.58
CA ALA A 31 -19.91 29.90 6.62
C ALA A 31 -20.64 30.71 5.54
N THR A 32 -20.02 30.79 4.38
CA THR A 32 -20.72 30.57 3.10
C THR A 32 -19.98 29.43 2.39
N SER A 33 -20.43 28.21 2.65
CA SER A 33 -20.08 27.04 1.84
C SER A 33 -20.60 27.26 0.42
N GLY A 34 -19.76 27.13 -0.60
CA GLY A 34 -20.22 27.11 -1.99
C GLY A 34 -19.18 27.52 -3.01
N CYS A 35 -18.86 28.82 -3.10
CA CYS A 35 -18.07 29.39 -4.20
C CYS A 35 -17.32 30.65 -3.72
N ILE A 36 -16.07 30.84 -4.16
CA ILE A 36 -15.31 32.07 -3.94
C ILE A 36 -15.65 33.05 -5.08
N GLU A 37 -16.02 34.29 -4.78
CA GLU A 37 -16.30 35.34 -5.78
C GLU A 37 -15.03 35.65 -6.60
N ASP A 38 -14.99 35.23 -7.87
CA ASP A 38 -13.96 35.55 -8.85
C ASP A 38 -14.48 36.63 -9.83
N PRO A 39 -13.85 37.82 -9.95
CA PRO A 39 -14.28 38.86 -10.88
C PRO A 39 -14.15 38.48 -12.37
N ASP A 40 -13.44 37.40 -12.72
CA ASP A 40 -13.33 36.90 -14.10
C ASP A 40 -14.47 35.92 -14.48
N CYS A 41 -15.42 35.62 -13.57
CA CYS A 41 -16.26 34.43 -13.72
C CYS A 41 -17.35 34.49 -14.79
N GLY A 42 -17.78 35.66 -15.29
CA GLY A 42 -18.78 35.76 -16.38
C GLY A 42 -20.20 35.23 -16.09
N ILE A 43 -20.34 34.26 -15.18
CA ILE A 43 -21.52 33.67 -14.55
C ILE A 43 -21.03 33.17 -13.18
N CYS A 44 -21.07 34.04 -12.15
CA CYS A 44 -21.10 33.56 -10.77
C CYS A 44 -22.58 33.36 -10.43
N ASP A 45 -23.10 32.15 -10.60
CA ASP A 45 -24.24 31.74 -9.80
C ASP A 45 -23.67 31.03 -8.56
N PRO A 46 -23.49 31.73 -7.42
CA PRO A 46 -22.92 31.13 -6.22
C PRO A 46 -23.83 30.03 -5.62
N ASP A 47 -25.09 29.96 -6.07
CA ASP A 47 -26.09 29.01 -5.60
C ASP A 47 -26.17 27.75 -6.50
N ASP A 48 -25.54 27.75 -7.69
CA ASP A 48 -25.63 26.66 -8.67
C ASP A 48 -24.24 26.26 -9.25
N LEU A 49 -23.73 25.12 -8.78
CA LEU A 49 -22.46 24.54 -9.22
C LEU A 49 -22.70 23.57 -10.37
N VAL A 50 -22.29 23.96 -11.57
CA VAL A 50 -22.57 23.24 -12.81
C VAL A 50 -21.29 22.68 -13.41
N LEU A 51 -21.30 21.37 -13.74
CA LEU A 51 -20.25 20.76 -14.55
C LEU A 51 -20.31 21.32 -15.98
N THR A 52 -19.28 22.07 -16.37
CA THR A 52 -19.24 22.75 -17.67
C THR A 52 -18.56 21.92 -18.76
N SER A 53 -17.50 21.20 -18.40
CA SER A 53 -16.82 20.33 -19.33
C SER A 53 -16.09 19.17 -18.65
N ILE A 54 -15.97 18.09 -19.40
CA ILE A 54 -15.11 16.94 -19.07
C ILE A 54 -13.98 16.93 -20.08
N SER A 55 -12.74 16.88 -19.61
CA SER A 55 -11.57 16.83 -20.47
C SER A 55 -10.81 15.52 -20.31
N GLY A 56 -10.33 15.00 -21.42
CA GLY A 56 -9.59 13.74 -21.46
C GLY A 56 -8.87 13.60 -22.79
N VAL A 57 -8.01 12.59 -22.90
CA VAL A 57 -7.23 12.37 -24.12
C VAL A 57 -7.94 11.39 -25.04
N ASN A 58 -8.05 11.74 -26.32
CA ASN A 58 -8.69 10.94 -27.36
C ASN A 58 -7.75 9.89 -27.99
N TYR A 59 -8.25 9.15 -28.98
CA TYR A 59 -7.48 8.10 -29.69
C TYR A 59 -6.30 8.62 -30.53
N THR A 60 -6.21 9.94 -30.73
CA THR A 60 -5.07 10.59 -31.39
C THR A 60 -4.03 11.13 -30.40
N LEU A 61 -4.17 10.78 -29.11
CA LEU A 61 -3.35 11.28 -28.00
C LEU A 61 -3.43 12.80 -27.82
N THR A 62 -4.55 13.41 -28.25
CA THR A 62 -4.82 14.83 -28.09
C THR A 62 -5.82 15.03 -26.95
N LYS A 63 -5.58 16.02 -26.08
CA LYS A 63 -6.57 16.42 -25.07
C LYS A 63 -7.76 17.07 -25.79
N ILE A 64 -8.95 16.57 -25.52
CA ILE A 64 -10.22 17.09 -26.00
C ILE A 64 -11.09 17.52 -24.82
N HIS A 65 -12.08 18.37 -25.12
CA HIS A 65 -13.04 18.86 -24.15
C HIS A 65 -14.46 18.51 -24.60
N ILE A 66 -15.19 17.81 -23.76
CA ILE A 66 -16.62 17.55 -23.92
C ILE A 66 -17.33 18.67 -23.17
N VAL A 67 -17.86 19.65 -23.90
CA VAL A 67 -18.63 20.77 -23.36
C VAL A 67 -20.10 20.34 -23.25
N SER A 68 -20.76 20.70 -22.15
CA SER A 68 -22.19 20.38 -21.92
C SER A 68 -22.50 18.88 -22.06
N PRO A 69 -21.88 18.00 -21.24
CA PRO A 69 -22.18 16.57 -21.28
C PRO A 69 -23.67 16.31 -21.02
N GLU A 70 -24.19 15.19 -21.54
CA GLU A 70 -25.55 14.76 -21.22
C GLU A 70 -25.71 14.63 -19.70
N CYS A 71 -26.79 15.20 -19.17
CA CYS A 71 -27.06 15.29 -17.75
C CYS A 71 -28.49 14.83 -17.46
N GLU A 72 -28.64 13.99 -16.44
CA GLU A 72 -29.93 13.52 -15.92
C GLU A 72 -30.07 13.89 -14.44
N GLY A 73 -31.20 14.49 -14.04
CA GLY A 73 -31.45 14.93 -12.66
C GLY A 73 -32.16 16.28 -12.58
N ASP A 74 -32.62 16.64 -11.37
CA ASP A 74 -33.35 17.90 -11.14
C ASP A 74 -32.44 19.14 -11.23
N ASP A 75 -31.12 18.97 -11.05
CA ASP A 75 -30.09 20.03 -11.05
C ASP A 75 -29.29 20.10 -12.36
N CYS A 76 -29.81 19.53 -13.45
CA CYS A 76 -29.10 19.54 -14.73
C CYS A 76 -29.17 20.90 -15.42
N PRO A 77 -28.02 21.44 -15.88
CA PRO A 77 -27.98 22.74 -16.52
C PRO A 77 -28.68 22.72 -17.89
N GLU A 78 -29.15 23.89 -18.34
CA GLU A 78 -29.52 24.05 -19.74
C GLU A 78 -28.30 23.81 -20.65
N PRO A 79 -28.45 23.15 -21.81
CA PRO A 79 -27.33 22.91 -22.72
C PRO A 79 -26.65 24.20 -23.19
N PHE A 80 -25.32 24.21 -23.25
CA PHE A 80 -24.53 25.35 -23.75
C PHE A 80 -23.43 24.91 -24.72
N GLU A 81 -23.13 25.78 -25.70
CA GLU A 81 -22.19 25.46 -26.79
C GLU A 81 -20.73 25.84 -26.48
N LYS A 82 -20.50 26.56 -25.38
CA LYS A 82 -19.19 27.07 -24.97
C LYS A 82 -19.02 27.03 -23.46
N ALA A 83 -17.81 26.71 -23.02
CA ALA A 83 -17.39 26.74 -21.62
C ALA A 83 -16.05 27.48 -21.50
N ASN A 84 -15.67 27.85 -20.28
CA ASN A 84 -14.35 28.39 -20.01
C ASN A 84 -13.47 27.28 -19.42
N TYR A 85 -12.28 27.11 -19.98
CA TYR A 85 -11.21 26.27 -19.45
C TYR A 85 -10.04 27.20 -19.10
N PHE A 86 -9.88 27.48 -17.81
CA PHE A 86 -9.01 28.56 -17.32
C PHE A 86 -9.35 29.92 -17.95
N VAL A 87 -8.43 30.52 -18.72
CA VAL A 87 -8.63 31.80 -19.44
C VAL A 87 -9.13 31.61 -20.87
N ASP A 88 -9.16 30.38 -21.36
CA ASP A 88 -9.51 30.06 -22.74
C ASP A 88 -10.98 29.66 -22.82
N THR A 89 -11.70 30.20 -23.82
CA THR A 89 -13.06 29.75 -24.13
C THR A 89 -12.96 28.53 -25.04
N ILE A 90 -13.48 27.40 -24.55
CA ILE A 90 -13.62 26.16 -25.31
C ILE A 90 -15.04 26.05 -25.88
N GLU A 91 -15.16 25.45 -27.05
CA GLU A 91 -16.44 25.19 -27.72
C GLU A 91 -16.68 23.69 -27.86
N LEU A 92 -17.88 23.31 -28.30
CA LEU A 92 -18.21 21.92 -28.63
C LEU A 92 -17.10 21.32 -29.52
N CYS A 93 -16.56 20.18 -29.13
CA CYS A 93 -15.43 19.55 -29.81
C CYS A 93 -15.67 19.37 -31.32
N GLU A 94 -16.91 19.08 -31.73
CA GLU A 94 -17.31 18.89 -33.12
C GLU A 94 -17.13 20.15 -33.99
N ASN A 95 -17.16 21.34 -33.37
CA ASN A 95 -17.01 22.62 -34.04
C ASN A 95 -15.55 23.04 -34.21
N THR A 96 -14.61 22.36 -33.55
CA THR A 96 -13.20 22.72 -33.59
C THR A 96 -12.57 22.39 -34.94
N GLU A 97 -11.62 23.23 -35.40
CA GLU A 97 -10.86 23.01 -36.64
C GLU A 97 -10.12 21.66 -36.58
N ALA A 98 -9.55 21.31 -35.43
CA ALA A 98 -8.85 20.04 -35.24
C ALA A 98 -9.78 18.81 -35.40
N SER A 99 -11.04 18.91 -34.97
CA SER A 99 -12.04 17.87 -35.22
C SER A 99 -12.42 17.79 -36.69
N ALA A 100 -12.63 18.93 -37.35
CA ALA A 100 -12.97 18.99 -38.78
C ALA A 100 -11.84 18.45 -39.69
N GLU A 101 -10.58 18.66 -39.30
CA GLU A 101 -9.39 18.18 -40.02
C GLU A 101 -9.01 16.74 -39.68
N SER A 102 -9.61 16.16 -38.64
CA SER A 102 -9.36 14.78 -38.23
C SER A 102 -9.81 13.77 -39.28
N ALA A 103 -9.11 12.64 -39.36
CA ALA A 103 -9.52 11.50 -40.17
C ALA A 103 -10.85 10.86 -39.71
N ARG A 104 -11.31 11.18 -38.49
CA ARG A 104 -12.58 10.73 -37.90
C ARG A 104 -13.27 11.94 -37.22
N PRO A 105 -13.92 12.84 -37.97
CA PRO A 105 -14.45 14.09 -37.43
C PRO A 105 -15.65 13.87 -36.49
N GLY A 106 -15.80 14.75 -35.50
CA GLY A 106 -16.98 14.81 -34.61
C GLY A 106 -17.23 13.55 -33.77
N ASP A 107 -18.51 13.21 -33.62
CA ASP A 107 -19.06 12.00 -33.00
C ASP A 107 -18.50 10.69 -33.60
N GLN A 108 -17.94 10.73 -34.80
CA GLN A 108 -17.36 9.56 -35.47
C GLN A 108 -16.00 9.12 -34.91
N GLY A 109 -15.39 9.89 -34.00
CA GLY A 109 -14.32 9.36 -33.14
C GLY A 109 -13.30 10.35 -32.58
N TYR A 110 -13.11 11.54 -33.16
CA TYR A 110 -12.13 12.51 -32.63
C TYR A 110 -12.57 13.07 -31.28
N CYS A 111 -13.87 13.30 -31.12
CA CYS A 111 -14.46 13.87 -29.90
C CYS A 111 -14.79 12.83 -28.82
N LEU A 112 -14.28 11.60 -28.95
CA LEU A 112 -14.42 10.55 -27.95
C LEU A 112 -13.17 10.45 -27.09
N ILE A 113 -13.35 10.48 -25.76
CA ILE A 113 -12.25 10.21 -24.82
C ILE A 113 -11.88 8.74 -24.96
N ALA A 114 -10.59 8.47 -25.14
CA ALA A 114 -10.13 7.09 -25.25
C ALA A 114 -10.11 6.48 -23.84
N PRO A 115 -10.63 5.25 -23.65
CA PRO A 115 -10.47 4.52 -22.38
C PRO A 115 -9.00 4.33 -22.01
N ILE A 116 -8.13 4.25 -23.03
CA ILE A 116 -6.68 4.20 -22.87
C ILE A 116 -6.15 5.46 -22.14
N ALA A 117 -6.84 6.58 -22.34
CA ALA A 117 -6.67 7.90 -21.76
C ALA A 117 -6.76 7.97 -20.22
N ILE A 118 -7.69 7.21 -19.63
CA ILE A 118 -8.18 7.44 -18.25
C ILE A 118 -7.07 7.21 -17.21
N ARG A 119 -5.99 6.48 -17.55
CA ARG A 119 -4.75 6.41 -16.73
C ARG A 119 -4.17 7.79 -16.43
N SER A 120 -4.24 8.70 -17.40
CA SER A 120 -3.76 10.08 -17.28
C SER A 120 -4.71 10.99 -16.52
N GLY A 121 -5.86 10.47 -16.10
CA GLY A 121 -6.90 11.20 -15.40
C GLY A 121 -8.00 11.74 -16.33
N LEU A 122 -9.13 12.10 -15.74
CA LEU A 122 -10.22 12.86 -16.34
C LEU A 122 -10.34 14.18 -15.58
N GLU A 123 -10.40 15.29 -16.30
CA GLU A 123 -10.55 16.62 -15.70
C GLU A 123 -12.02 17.03 -15.74
N PHE A 124 -12.55 17.41 -14.58
CA PHE A 124 -13.91 17.91 -14.41
C PHE A 124 -13.86 19.39 -14.11
N VAL A 125 -14.44 20.20 -15.00
CA VAL A 125 -14.37 21.67 -14.93
C VAL A 125 -15.75 22.26 -14.68
N PHE A 126 -15.84 23.14 -13.68
CA PHE A 126 -17.11 23.73 -13.24
C PHE A 126 -17.20 25.21 -13.61
N ASN A 127 -18.43 25.74 -13.61
CA ASN A 127 -18.72 27.15 -13.87
C ASN A 127 -18.12 28.07 -12.79
N ASN A 128 -17.99 27.56 -11.56
CA ASN A 128 -17.47 28.27 -10.41
C ASN A 128 -16.21 27.61 -9.83
N LEU A 129 -15.47 28.37 -9.03
CA LEU A 129 -14.32 27.84 -8.30
C LEU A 129 -14.81 26.94 -7.15
N LEU A 130 -14.54 25.63 -7.28
CA LEU A 130 -14.75 24.69 -6.18
C LEU A 130 -13.89 25.09 -4.99
N ASP A 131 -14.46 24.99 -3.78
CA ASP A 131 -13.67 25.01 -2.56
C ASP A 131 -12.78 23.77 -2.53
N ALA A 132 -11.46 23.96 -2.58
CA ALA A 132 -10.49 22.86 -2.53
C ALA A 132 -10.73 21.93 -1.33
N THR A 133 -11.21 22.47 -0.20
CA THR A 133 -11.49 21.68 1.01
C THR A 133 -12.69 20.72 0.86
N SER A 134 -13.50 20.92 -0.18
CA SER A 134 -14.55 19.98 -0.55
C SER A 134 -14.01 18.68 -1.15
N LEU A 135 -12.79 18.69 -1.73
CA LEU A 135 -12.17 17.54 -2.41
C LEU A 135 -10.91 17.03 -1.70
N GLU A 136 -10.18 17.93 -1.05
CA GLU A 136 -8.84 17.66 -0.52
C GLU A 136 -8.67 18.30 0.85
N LEU A 137 -7.96 17.63 1.76
CA LEU A 137 -7.49 18.27 2.99
C LEU A 137 -5.99 18.53 2.90
N VAL A 138 -5.63 19.81 3.04
CA VAL A 138 -4.25 20.25 3.02
C VAL A 138 -3.73 20.57 4.41
N ARG A 139 -2.47 20.28 4.63
CA ARG A 139 -1.72 20.70 5.82
C ARG A 139 -0.30 21.08 5.41
N LYS A 140 0.45 21.68 6.32
CA LYS A 140 1.90 21.82 6.14
C LYS A 140 2.54 20.44 6.12
N ASP A 141 3.44 20.21 5.18
CA ASP A 141 4.24 19.00 5.12
C ASP A 141 5.09 18.92 6.40
N PRO A 142 4.93 17.86 7.23
CA PRO A 142 5.68 17.77 8.48
C PRO A 142 7.19 17.54 8.25
N SER A 143 7.61 17.10 7.06
CA SER A 143 9.03 17.00 6.67
C SER A 143 9.59 18.32 6.16
N ASN A 144 8.75 19.19 5.59
CA ASN A 144 9.12 20.52 5.12
C ASN A 144 7.99 21.53 5.35
N PRO A 145 7.98 22.27 6.47
CA PRO A 145 6.89 23.17 6.84
C PRO A 145 6.68 24.37 5.90
N GLN A 146 7.54 24.55 4.89
CA GLN A 146 7.37 25.55 3.82
C GLN A 146 6.47 25.06 2.69
N LEU A 147 6.21 23.75 2.62
CA LEU A 147 5.37 23.13 1.61
C LEU A 147 4.02 22.74 2.22
N PHE A 148 2.98 22.78 1.39
CA PHE A 148 1.71 22.12 1.71
C PHE A 148 1.72 20.73 1.10
N GLN A 149 1.10 19.79 1.81
CA GLN A 149 0.75 18.49 1.26
C GLN A 149 -0.74 18.26 1.44
N VAL A 150 -1.37 17.71 0.41
CA VAL A 150 -2.69 17.07 0.55
C VAL A 150 -2.46 15.80 1.35
N TYR A 151 -3.20 15.61 2.45
CA TYR A 151 -3.07 14.43 3.30
C TYR A 151 -4.30 13.52 3.27
N ASP A 152 -5.41 14.04 2.76
CA ASP A 152 -6.64 13.30 2.58
C ASP A 152 -7.30 13.73 1.27
N TRP A 153 -7.87 12.75 0.57
CA TRP A 153 -8.54 12.94 -0.72
C TRP A 153 -9.91 12.31 -0.60
N LYS A 154 -10.96 13.08 -0.89
CA LYS A 154 -12.32 12.56 -0.92
C LYS A 154 -12.52 11.81 -2.23
N THR A 155 -12.05 10.56 -2.24
CA THR A 155 -11.94 9.68 -3.41
C THR A 155 -13.29 9.11 -3.86
N GLU A 156 -14.29 9.15 -2.98
CA GLU A 156 -15.66 8.68 -3.23
C GLU A 156 -16.63 9.79 -3.61
N ILE A 157 -16.16 10.95 -4.08
CA ILE A 157 -17.05 12.00 -4.58
C ILE A 157 -17.75 11.62 -5.90
N LEU A 158 -17.16 10.72 -6.68
CA LEU A 158 -17.76 10.16 -7.88
C LEU A 158 -17.18 8.79 -8.23
N HIS A 159 -17.92 8.05 -9.04
CA HIS A 159 -17.45 6.85 -9.73
C HIS A 159 -17.95 6.82 -11.17
N ILE A 160 -17.33 5.97 -11.97
CA ILE A 160 -17.68 5.78 -13.38
C ILE A 160 -18.37 4.42 -13.53
N GLU A 161 -19.58 4.42 -14.03
CA GLU A 161 -20.38 3.22 -14.30
C GLU A 161 -20.36 2.89 -15.78
N GLY A 162 -20.29 1.61 -16.08
CA GLY A 162 -20.41 1.12 -17.45
C GLY A 162 -19.72 -0.22 -17.65
N PRO A 163 -19.63 -0.70 -18.89
CA PRO A 163 -19.01 -1.99 -19.18
C PRO A 163 -17.54 -2.00 -18.75
N ILE A 164 -17.17 -2.85 -17.79
CA ILE A 164 -15.80 -3.00 -17.33
C ILE A 164 -15.24 -4.41 -17.52
N ALA A 165 -13.95 -4.52 -17.75
CA ALA A 165 -13.28 -5.81 -17.92
C ALA A 165 -12.29 -6.06 -16.78
N ARG A 166 -12.48 -7.18 -16.09
CA ARG A 166 -11.59 -7.66 -15.03
C ARG A 166 -10.87 -8.90 -15.48
N PHE A 167 -9.59 -8.97 -15.16
CA PHE A 167 -8.73 -10.04 -15.62
C PHE A 167 -7.82 -10.54 -14.51
N ASN A 168 -7.46 -11.81 -14.62
CA ASN A 168 -6.37 -12.44 -13.90
C ASN A 168 -5.45 -13.08 -14.96
N GLY A 169 -4.14 -12.95 -14.87
CA GLY A 169 -3.26 -13.47 -15.91
C GLY A 169 -1.80 -13.52 -15.54
N ASP A 170 -1.04 -14.21 -16.39
CA ASP A 170 0.39 -14.40 -16.24
C ASP A 170 1.08 -13.70 -17.41
N VAL A 171 1.86 -12.66 -17.11
CA VAL A 171 2.59 -11.86 -18.08
C VAL A 171 4.09 -12.10 -17.95
N PHE A 172 4.73 -12.38 -19.07
CA PHE A 172 6.16 -12.58 -19.19
C PHE A 172 6.70 -11.36 -19.89
N LEU A 173 7.59 -10.63 -19.23
CA LEU A 173 8.19 -9.47 -19.86
C LEU A 173 9.12 -9.95 -20.98
N GLY A 174 8.96 -9.38 -22.17
CA GLY A 174 9.92 -9.57 -23.23
C GLY A 174 11.25 -8.92 -22.87
N ALA A 175 12.35 -9.43 -23.44
CA ALA A 175 13.62 -8.69 -23.40
C ALA A 175 13.46 -7.31 -24.06
N SER A 176 14.47 -6.43 -23.95
CA SER A 176 14.47 -5.03 -24.45
C SER A 176 14.01 -4.81 -25.91
N GLU A 177 13.83 -5.87 -26.70
CA GLU A 177 13.36 -5.85 -28.09
C GLU A 177 12.31 -6.96 -28.40
N GLN A 178 11.83 -7.68 -27.39
CA GLN A 178 10.78 -8.70 -27.55
C GLN A 178 9.49 -8.21 -26.91
N PRO A 179 8.33 -8.54 -27.50
CA PRO A 179 7.05 -8.23 -26.89
C PRO A 179 6.85 -9.06 -25.62
N ASP A 180 6.10 -8.51 -24.67
CA ASP A 180 5.61 -9.27 -23.52
C ASP A 180 4.72 -10.43 -23.98
N ILE A 181 4.81 -11.57 -23.31
CA ILE A 181 4.03 -12.77 -23.61
C ILE A 181 3.03 -13.01 -22.49
N ILE A 182 1.74 -13.02 -22.82
CA ILE A 182 0.69 -13.42 -21.88
C ILE A 182 0.49 -14.93 -22.02
N THR A 183 0.89 -15.73 -21.03
CA THR A 183 0.80 -17.19 -21.12
C THR A 183 -0.50 -17.76 -20.56
N ARG A 184 -1.18 -17.00 -19.70
CA ARG A 184 -2.50 -17.33 -19.19
C ARG A 184 -3.28 -16.04 -19.01
N TYR A 185 -4.52 -16.04 -19.45
CA TYR A 185 -5.41 -14.90 -19.31
C TYR A 185 -6.80 -15.40 -19.02
N VAL A 186 -7.25 -15.16 -17.78
CA VAL A 186 -8.58 -15.47 -17.30
C VAL A 186 -9.34 -14.15 -17.19
N ASN A 187 -10.32 -13.95 -18.06
CA ASN A 187 -11.24 -12.84 -17.90
C ASN A 187 -12.24 -13.17 -16.78
N LEU A 188 -12.09 -12.49 -15.64
CA LEU A 188 -12.96 -12.65 -14.47
C LEU A 188 -14.39 -12.12 -14.75
N SER A 189 -14.52 -11.07 -15.55
CA SER A 189 -15.83 -10.57 -15.99
C SER A 189 -16.64 -11.63 -16.74
N CYS A 190 -15.98 -12.42 -17.60
CA CYS A 190 -16.58 -13.52 -18.33
C CYS A 190 -16.96 -14.68 -17.41
N VAL A 191 -16.07 -15.07 -16.50
CA VAL A 191 -16.39 -16.11 -15.50
C VAL A 191 -17.63 -15.71 -14.70
N ASP A 192 -17.70 -14.45 -14.28
CA ASP A 192 -18.83 -13.95 -13.52
C ASP A 192 -20.11 -13.88 -14.39
N ASN A 193 -20.04 -13.46 -15.65
CA ASN A 193 -21.18 -13.48 -16.58
C ASN A 193 -21.70 -14.91 -16.83
N LEU A 194 -20.79 -15.87 -17.02
CA LEU A 194 -21.14 -17.28 -17.20
C LEU A 194 -21.76 -17.86 -15.93
N ARG A 195 -21.20 -17.52 -14.75
CA ARG A 195 -21.76 -17.93 -13.46
C ARG A 195 -23.16 -17.39 -13.24
N LEU A 196 -23.44 -16.13 -13.59
CA LEU A 196 -24.80 -15.57 -13.55
C LEU A 196 -25.78 -16.34 -14.44
N LYS A 197 -25.28 -16.89 -15.56
CA LYS A 197 -26.05 -17.71 -16.50
C LYS A 197 -26.13 -19.19 -16.09
N GLY A 198 -25.59 -19.56 -14.93
CA GLY A 198 -25.52 -20.94 -14.47
C GLY A 198 -24.62 -21.84 -15.31
N GLN A 199 -23.67 -21.25 -16.06
CA GLN A 199 -22.70 -21.98 -16.87
C GLN A 199 -21.40 -22.13 -16.09
N SER A 200 -20.89 -23.36 -16.03
CA SER A 200 -19.56 -23.62 -15.49
C SER A 200 -18.50 -23.13 -16.46
N PHE A 201 -17.40 -22.62 -15.92
CA PHE A 201 -16.22 -22.22 -16.68
C PHE A 201 -14.99 -22.87 -16.06
N SER A 202 -14.11 -23.41 -16.91
CA SER A 202 -12.89 -24.13 -16.55
C SER A 202 -11.68 -23.61 -17.33
N HIS A 203 -10.47 -24.03 -16.96
CA HIS A 203 -9.27 -23.66 -17.71
C HIS A 203 -9.25 -24.27 -19.12
N GLU A 204 -9.91 -25.41 -19.34
CA GLU A 204 -9.97 -26.11 -20.63
C GLU A 204 -10.72 -25.28 -21.68
N ASP A 205 -11.66 -24.45 -21.23
CA ASP A 205 -12.40 -23.51 -22.08
C ASP A 205 -11.52 -22.40 -22.69
N TYR A 206 -10.27 -22.22 -22.20
CA TYR A 206 -9.28 -21.34 -22.82
C TYR A 206 -8.39 -22.01 -23.87
N GLU A 207 -8.37 -23.35 -23.95
CA GLU A 207 -7.43 -24.09 -24.81
C GLU A 207 -7.75 -23.97 -26.30
N ASP A 208 -9.04 -23.85 -26.64
CA ASP A 208 -9.51 -23.66 -28.01
C ASP A 208 -10.23 -22.31 -28.14
N PRO A 209 -9.62 -21.32 -28.82
CA PRO A 209 -10.23 -20.01 -29.04
C PRO A 209 -11.59 -20.05 -29.74
N ASP A 210 -11.85 -21.08 -30.56
CA ASP A 210 -13.10 -21.22 -31.32
C ASP A 210 -14.25 -21.71 -30.43
N THR A 211 -13.96 -22.42 -29.35
CA THR A 211 -14.96 -22.91 -28.38
C THR A 211 -15.03 -22.07 -27.11
N ASN A 212 -14.07 -21.17 -26.88
CA ASN A 212 -14.01 -20.33 -25.70
C ASN A 212 -15.27 -19.45 -25.57
N PRO A 213 -16.11 -19.67 -24.54
CA PRO A 213 -17.36 -18.92 -24.37
C PRO A 213 -17.11 -17.42 -24.11
N CYS A 214 -15.92 -17.04 -23.64
CA CYS A 214 -15.55 -15.63 -23.45
C CYS A 214 -15.29 -14.88 -24.75
N ASN A 215 -15.05 -15.57 -25.88
CA ASN A 215 -14.87 -14.93 -27.18
C ASN A 215 -16.20 -14.60 -27.87
N GLN A 216 -17.33 -14.98 -27.27
CA GLN A 216 -18.66 -14.71 -27.78
C GLN A 216 -19.18 -13.36 -27.30
N LEU A 217 -20.20 -12.85 -27.99
CA LEU A 217 -21.03 -11.78 -27.46
C LEU A 217 -22.02 -12.37 -26.47
N ASP A 218 -22.23 -11.65 -25.39
CA ASP A 218 -23.33 -11.87 -24.48
C ASP A 218 -24.65 -11.61 -25.24
N PRO A 219 -25.54 -12.60 -25.38
CA PRO A 219 -26.81 -12.42 -26.09
C PRO A 219 -27.77 -11.44 -25.40
N ASP A 220 -27.61 -11.22 -24.09
CA ASP A 220 -28.49 -10.36 -23.30
C ASP A 220 -28.09 -8.88 -23.41
N THR A 221 -26.79 -8.60 -23.51
CA THR A 221 -26.25 -7.21 -23.56
C THR A 221 -25.73 -6.82 -24.94
N GLY A 222 -25.44 -7.78 -25.83
CA GLY A 222 -24.78 -7.56 -27.12
C GLY A 222 -23.29 -7.21 -27.01
N LEU A 223 -22.74 -7.17 -25.79
CA LEU A 223 -21.34 -6.84 -25.52
C LEU A 223 -20.51 -8.12 -25.44
N PRO A 224 -19.17 -8.05 -25.63
CA PRO A 224 -18.33 -9.22 -25.43
C PRO A 224 -18.56 -9.83 -24.05
N MET A 225 -18.61 -11.17 -23.96
CA MET A 225 -18.73 -11.89 -22.67
C MET A 225 -17.62 -11.50 -21.68
N LYS A 226 -16.51 -10.96 -22.20
CA LYS A 226 -15.40 -10.36 -21.46
C LYS A 226 -15.73 -9.04 -20.73
N MET A 227 -16.92 -8.47 -20.94
CA MET A 227 -17.37 -7.22 -20.33
C MET A 227 -18.40 -7.47 -19.24
N TRP A 228 -18.18 -6.88 -18.07
CA TRP A 228 -19.09 -6.90 -16.94
C TRP A 228 -19.88 -5.59 -16.90
N THR A 229 -21.21 -5.68 -16.86
CA THR A 229 -22.11 -4.52 -17.02
C THR A 229 -23.03 -4.32 -15.82
N GLN A 230 -22.96 -5.19 -14.82
CA GLN A 230 -23.87 -5.17 -13.67
C GLN A 230 -23.43 -4.13 -12.64
N VAL A 231 -24.01 -2.93 -12.68
CA VAL A 231 -23.78 -1.86 -11.69
C VAL A 231 -24.28 -2.29 -10.31
N GLU A 232 -25.48 -2.90 -10.24
CA GLU A 232 -26.07 -3.47 -9.03
C GLU A 232 -26.09 -5.01 -9.10
N PRO A 233 -24.97 -5.69 -8.85
CA PRO A 233 -24.89 -7.12 -9.04
C PRO A 233 -25.48 -7.89 -7.84
N PRO A 234 -25.84 -9.18 -8.03
CA PRO A 234 -26.21 -10.05 -6.91
C PRO A 234 -25.09 -10.18 -5.86
N PRO A 235 -25.43 -10.52 -4.60
CA PRO A 235 -24.43 -10.76 -3.55
C PRO A 235 -23.33 -11.74 -4.00
N GLY A 236 -22.08 -11.38 -3.75
CA GLY A 236 -20.91 -12.20 -4.13
C GLY A 236 -20.32 -11.87 -5.50
N PHE A 237 -20.86 -10.89 -6.23
CA PHE A 237 -20.32 -10.35 -7.47
C PHE A 237 -19.92 -8.87 -7.30
N PRO A 238 -18.86 -8.39 -7.96
CA PRO A 238 -18.44 -7.00 -7.86
C PRO A 238 -19.25 -6.10 -8.82
N PRO A 239 -19.51 -4.83 -8.46
CA PRO A 239 -20.24 -3.89 -9.31
C PRO A 239 -19.41 -3.44 -10.53
N ALA A 240 -20.09 -3.10 -11.62
CA ALA A 240 -19.51 -2.57 -12.86
C ALA A 240 -19.15 -1.08 -12.74
N VAL A 241 -18.33 -0.75 -11.74
CA VAL A 241 -17.94 0.62 -11.40
C VAL A 241 -16.44 0.75 -11.29
N THR A 242 -15.93 1.88 -11.77
CA THR A 242 -14.56 2.34 -11.55
C THR A 242 -14.59 3.45 -10.52
N LYS A 243 -13.92 3.24 -9.38
CA LYS A 243 -13.74 4.24 -8.32
C LYS A 243 -12.32 4.81 -8.39
N SER A 244 -12.09 6.00 -7.84
CA SER A 244 -10.71 6.46 -7.62
C SER A 244 -10.07 5.65 -6.49
N TYR A 245 -8.74 5.66 -6.37
CA TYR A 245 -8.09 4.96 -5.26
C TYR A 245 -7.90 5.87 -4.06
N ASP A 246 -8.16 5.31 -2.88
CA ASP A 246 -7.88 5.97 -1.62
C ASP A 246 -6.39 6.27 -1.49
N GLY A 247 -6.09 7.50 -1.09
CA GLY A 247 -4.74 7.81 -0.63
C GLY A 247 -4.38 6.97 0.57
N GLU A 248 -3.09 6.76 0.78
CA GLU A 248 -2.59 6.08 1.96
C GLU A 248 -1.75 7.00 2.78
N TRP A 249 -1.91 6.81 4.08
CA TRP A 249 -1.09 7.42 5.06
C TRP A 249 -0.67 6.39 6.11
N ASP A 250 0.53 6.59 6.64
CA ASP A 250 1.09 5.78 7.70
C ASP A 250 1.71 6.71 8.74
N SER A 251 1.32 6.60 10.01
CA SER A 251 1.97 7.35 11.10
C SER A 251 3.40 6.92 11.35
N ARG A 252 3.81 5.79 10.81
CA ARG A 252 5.13 5.21 10.98
C ARG A 252 6.14 5.67 9.93
N GLY A 253 5.66 6.20 8.80
CA GLY A 253 6.42 6.38 7.55
C GLY A 253 7.79 7.09 7.65
N ASN A 254 8.04 7.93 8.66
CA ASN A 254 9.35 8.59 8.86
C ASN A 254 10.11 8.05 10.07
N SER A 255 10.25 6.74 10.19
CA SER A 255 10.92 6.09 11.32
C SER A 255 12.34 6.60 11.60
N CYS A 256 13.42 6.18 10.97
CA CYS A 256 14.74 6.71 11.30
C CYS A 256 15.73 6.51 10.16
N ASP A 257 16.90 7.14 10.31
CA ASP A 257 18.05 6.95 9.43
C ASP A 257 19.21 6.33 10.22
N THR A 258 19.88 5.35 9.62
CA THR A 258 21.08 4.72 10.17
C THR A 258 22.19 5.78 10.35
N PRO A 259 22.92 5.77 11.48
CA PRO A 259 24.04 6.68 11.70
C PRO A 259 25.15 6.48 10.65
N THR A 260 25.89 7.55 10.35
CA THR A 260 26.99 7.51 9.35
C THR A 260 28.21 6.68 9.80
N SER A 261 28.28 6.30 11.08
CA SER A 261 29.38 5.53 11.68
C SER A 261 28.92 4.84 12.97
N GLY A 262 29.46 3.65 13.25
CA GLY A 262 29.10 2.83 14.41
C GLY A 262 28.00 1.80 14.10
N PRO A 263 27.57 1.01 15.11
CA PRO A 263 26.53 0.01 14.95
C PRO A 263 25.19 0.65 14.56
N ASP A 264 24.38 -0.08 13.78
CA ASP A 264 23.05 0.41 13.40
C ASP A 264 22.10 0.38 14.60
N THR A 265 21.87 1.55 15.21
CA THR A 265 20.92 1.74 16.30
C THR A 265 19.55 2.19 15.81
N CYS A 266 19.33 2.29 14.50
CA CYS A 266 18.06 2.74 13.92
C CYS A 266 17.13 1.55 13.70
N CYS A 267 16.10 1.45 14.53
CA CYS A 267 14.99 0.55 14.23
C CYS A 267 14.00 1.26 13.30
N SER A 268 14.09 1.01 11.99
CA SER A 268 13.13 1.56 11.02
C SER A 268 11.75 0.88 11.15
N VAL A 269 10.72 1.39 10.46
CA VAL A 269 9.42 0.70 10.37
C VAL A 269 9.62 -0.70 9.81
N CYS A 270 10.37 -0.83 8.72
CA CYS A 270 10.56 -2.12 8.07
C CYS A 270 11.31 -3.11 8.96
N ASP A 271 12.28 -2.63 9.73
CA ASP A 271 12.99 -3.47 10.69
C ASP A 271 12.09 -3.91 11.83
N PHE A 272 11.29 -3.00 12.39
CA PHE A 272 10.34 -3.35 13.43
C PHE A 272 9.33 -4.39 12.94
N GLU A 273 8.73 -4.16 11.78
CA GLU A 273 7.76 -5.06 11.17
C GLU A 273 8.36 -6.43 10.87
N THR A 274 9.61 -6.49 10.39
CA THR A 274 10.25 -7.77 10.03
C THR A 274 11.01 -8.44 11.17
N THR A 275 11.20 -7.79 12.32
CA THR A 275 11.93 -8.39 13.45
C THR A 275 11.08 -8.57 14.70
N VAL A 276 10.16 -7.65 14.98
CA VAL A 276 9.33 -7.70 16.20
C VAL A 276 7.99 -8.36 15.92
N ASN A 277 7.38 -8.08 14.76
CA ASN A 277 6.04 -8.55 14.45
C ASN A 277 6.01 -9.92 13.77
N VAL A 278 7.14 -10.51 13.41
CA VAL A 278 7.23 -11.83 12.76
C VAL A 278 7.70 -12.88 13.76
N ALA A 279 6.92 -13.97 13.92
CA ALA A 279 7.35 -15.11 14.72
C ALA A 279 8.41 -15.92 13.98
N LYS A 280 9.70 -15.66 14.25
CA LYS A 280 10.85 -16.30 13.56
C LYS A 280 10.71 -17.81 13.41
N TYR A 281 10.33 -18.51 14.48
CA TYR A 281 10.20 -19.97 14.53
C TYR A 281 8.74 -20.46 14.43
N GLY A 282 7.82 -19.58 14.05
CA GLY A 282 6.38 -19.88 13.98
C GLY A 282 5.73 -20.02 15.36
N VAL A 283 4.47 -20.41 15.36
CA VAL A 283 3.67 -20.63 16.57
C VAL A 283 3.34 -22.11 16.77
N MET A 284 2.94 -22.45 17.99
CA MET A 284 2.39 -23.77 18.31
C MET A 284 1.01 -23.91 17.66
N PRO A 285 0.64 -25.11 17.16
CA PRO A 285 -0.55 -25.29 16.33
C PRO A 285 -1.83 -24.79 17.00
N GLY A 286 -2.55 -23.90 16.31
CA GLY A 286 -3.81 -23.33 16.80
C GLY A 286 -3.69 -22.44 18.04
N SER A 287 -2.53 -21.80 18.24
CA SER A 287 -2.28 -20.87 19.35
C SER A 287 -1.41 -19.68 18.93
N ASP A 288 -1.38 -18.63 19.75
CA ASP A 288 -0.44 -17.50 19.58
C ASP A 288 0.88 -17.68 20.36
N VAL A 289 1.19 -18.91 20.79
CA VAL A 289 2.41 -19.20 21.56
C VAL A 289 3.58 -19.45 20.62
N TRP A 290 4.59 -18.57 20.68
CA TRP A 290 5.77 -18.66 19.81
C TRP A 290 6.63 -19.87 20.15
N ARG A 291 7.13 -20.55 19.11
CA ARG A 291 8.08 -21.66 19.26
C ARG A 291 9.48 -21.12 19.59
N ASN A 292 10.25 -21.89 20.35
CA ASN A 292 11.56 -21.48 20.86
C ASN A 292 12.56 -22.65 20.78
N PRO A 293 13.74 -22.45 20.16
CA PRO A 293 14.78 -23.48 20.09
C PRO A 293 15.32 -23.91 21.46
N ASN A 294 15.44 -22.99 22.42
CA ASN A 294 16.00 -23.26 23.75
C ASN A 294 15.08 -24.10 24.63
N THR A 295 13.77 -24.12 24.35
CA THR A 295 12.79 -24.99 25.04
C THR A 295 12.46 -26.25 24.26
N GLY A 296 13.10 -26.46 23.10
CA GLY A 296 12.88 -27.61 22.23
C GLY A 296 11.52 -27.61 21.52
N THR A 297 10.84 -26.47 21.41
CA THR A 297 9.55 -26.37 20.71
C THR A 297 9.68 -25.90 19.26
N ALA A 298 10.82 -25.33 18.87
CA ALA A 298 11.13 -25.05 17.47
C ALA A 298 11.34 -26.34 16.67
N ILE A 299 10.88 -26.33 15.42
CA ILE A 299 10.94 -27.50 14.53
C ILE A 299 12.34 -27.58 13.93
N THR A 300 13.00 -28.72 14.15
CA THR A 300 14.31 -29.02 13.56
C THR A 300 14.17 -29.52 12.12
N CYS A 301 15.09 -29.15 11.25
CA CYS A 301 15.08 -29.53 9.84
C CYS A 301 16.50 -29.76 9.32
N ASP A 302 16.62 -30.46 8.19
CA ASP A 302 17.87 -30.58 7.45
C ASP A 302 17.98 -29.43 6.42
N PRO A 303 18.98 -28.54 6.51
CA PRO A 303 19.17 -27.47 5.53
C PRO A 303 19.39 -27.96 4.10
N MET A 304 19.82 -29.21 3.91
CA MET A 304 19.95 -29.88 2.62
C MET A 304 18.75 -30.77 2.29
N GLY A 305 17.82 -30.93 3.23
CA GLY A 305 16.65 -31.79 3.13
C GLY A 305 15.47 -31.12 2.45
N ASN A 306 14.31 -31.76 2.58
CA ASN A 306 13.08 -31.24 2.01
C ASN A 306 12.31 -30.40 3.03
N LYS A 307 12.39 -29.07 2.89
CA LYS A 307 11.70 -28.13 3.79
C LYS A 307 10.18 -28.38 3.88
N PHE A 308 9.52 -28.87 2.83
CA PHE A 308 8.07 -29.11 2.85
C PHE A 308 7.68 -30.29 3.73
N GLU A 309 8.60 -31.22 3.98
CA GLU A 309 8.40 -32.31 4.92
C GLU A 309 8.91 -31.93 6.31
N ASP A 310 10.15 -31.46 6.40
CA ASP A 310 10.79 -31.17 7.67
C ASP A 310 10.06 -30.08 8.45
N CYS A 311 9.46 -29.12 7.73
CA CYS A 311 8.77 -27.98 8.31
C CYS A 311 7.24 -28.06 8.19
N ALA A 312 6.65 -29.22 7.85
CA ALA A 312 5.22 -29.35 7.58
C ALA A 312 4.31 -28.81 8.70
N GLU A 313 4.74 -28.91 9.97
CA GLU A 313 4.01 -28.40 11.15
C GLU A 313 4.29 -26.92 11.49
N PHE A 314 5.03 -26.21 10.64
CA PHE A 314 5.33 -24.80 10.85
C PHE A 314 4.14 -23.93 10.46
N GLU A 315 3.58 -23.21 11.44
CA GLU A 315 2.54 -22.21 11.23
C GLU A 315 3.17 -20.79 11.25
N PRO A 316 3.28 -20.10 10.10
CA PRO A 316 3.72 -18.72 10.07
C PRO A 316 2.72 -17.82 10.80
N TRP A 317 3.25 -16.88 11.59
CA TRP A 317 2.44 -15.92 12.31
C TRP A 317 3.10 -14.55 12.26
N THR A 318 2.29 -13.53 12.00
CA THR A 318 2.73 -12.15 12.13
C THR A 318 1.66 -11.28 12.79
N ASN A 319 2.09 -10.34 13.63
CA ASN A 319 1.19 -9.31 14.14
C ASN A 319 0.83 -8.34 13.01
N ARG A 320 -0.46 -8.20 12.71
CA ARG A 320 -1.01 -7.32 11.68
C ARG A 320 -2.03 -6.32 12.20
N GLU A 321 -2.06 -6.08 13.51
CA GLU A 321 -2.99 -5.15 14.14
C GLU A 321 -2.87 -3.73 13.54
N ARG A 322 -1.69 -3.39 13.00
CA ARG A 322 -1.40 -2.08 12.40
C ARG A 322 -1.68 -2.00 10.89
N GLU A 323 -2.05 -3.11 10.25
CA GLU A 323 -2.38 -3.09 8.82
C GLU A 323 -3.75 -2.44 8.60
N VAL A 324 -3.76 -1.33 7.86
CA VAL A 324 -4.97 -0.52 7.65
C VAL A 324 -5.93 -1.21 6.67
N ARG A 325 -5.39 -1.95 5.70
CA ARG A 325 -6.18 -2.54 4.62
C ARG A 325 -6.74 -3.92 4.96
N THR A 326 -7.92 -4.20 4.45
CA THR A 326 -8.57 -5.51 4.50
C THR A 326 -8.91 -5.99 3.08
N TYR A 327 -8.93 -7.31 2.91
CA TYR A 327 -9.19 -8.00 1.66
C TYR A 327 -10.25 -9.06 1.89
N THR A 328 -11.28 -9.10 1.06
CA THR A 328 -12.35 -10.10 1.18
C THR A 328 -12.25 -11.09 0.02
N TYR A 329 -11.94 -12.36 0.31
CA TYR A 329 -11.84 -13.42 -0.69
C TYR A 329 -12.26 -14.79 -0.14
N ALA A 330 -12.44 -15.75 -1.04
CA ALA A 330 -12.78 -17.13 -0.68
C ALA A 330 -11.51 -17.89 -0.28
N TRP A 331 -11.54 -18.58 0.86
CA TRP A 331 -10.40 -19.35 1.35
C TRP A 331 -10.82 -20.72 1.90
N SER A 332 -11.74 -20.78 2.85
CA SER A 332 -12.23 -22.05 3.41
C SER A 332 -13.09 -22.85 2.43
N SER A 333 -13.86 -22.17 1.57
CA SER A 333 -14.78 -22.76 0.59
C SER A 333 -14.96 -21.78 -0.58
N PRO A 334 -15.19 -22.26 -1.82
CA PRO A 334 -15.43 -21.39 -2.97
C PRO A 334 -16.64 -20.46 -2.78
N ASP A 335 -17.60 -20.83 -1.94
CA ASP A 335 -18.85 -20.09 -1.74
C ASP A 335 -18.83 -19.15 -0.53
N VAL A 336 -17.78 -19.22 0.31
CA VAL A 336 -17.68 -18.43 1.55
C VAL A 336 -16.62 -17.37 1.39
N ARG A 337 -16.99 -16.10 1.59
CA ARG A 337 -16.06 -14.97 1.58
C ARG A 337 -15.68 -14.59 3.01
N GLU A 338 -14.39 -14.50 3.25
CA GLU A 338 -13.79 -14.17 4.53
C GLU A 338 -12.93 -12.91 4.39
N THR A 339 -12.72 -12.18 5.48
CA THR A 339 -11.95 -10.94 5.49
C THR A 339 -10.58 -11.15 6.12
N PHE A 340 -9.54 -10.77 5.40
CA PHE A 340 -8.13 -10.91 5.78
C PHE A 340 -7.42 -9.56 5.75
N LYS A 341 -6.28 -9.43 6.46
CA LYS A 341 -5.40 -8.24 6.43
C LYS A 341 -4.31 -8.30 5.36
N ILE A 342 -4.31 -9.35 4.55
CA ILE A 342 -3.31 -9.60 3.50
C ILE A 342 -4.00 -10.00 2.20
N PRO A 343 -3.39 -9.71 1.04
CA PRO A 343 -3.90 -10.19 -0.23
C PRO A 343 -3.78 -11.72 -0.34
N VAL A 344 -4.63 -12.31 -1.19
CA VAL A 344 -4.73 -13.76 -1.36
C VAL A 344 -3.39 -14.43 -1.68
N TYR A 345 -2.53 -13.76 -2.46
CA TYR A 345 -1.25 -14.32 -2.84
C TYR A 345 -0.30 -14.46 -1.65
N ASP A 346 -0.16 -13.44 -0.80
CA ASP A 346 0.68 -13.56 0.39
C ASP A 346 0.06 -14.52 1.41
N LYS A 347 -1.27 -14.69 1.41
CA LYS A 347 -1.92 -15.76 2.18
C LYS A 347 -1.54 -17.16 1.69
N LEU A 348 -1.43 -17.39 0.37
CA LEU A 348 -0.90 -18.64 -0.18
C LEU A 348 0.53 -18.89 0.30
N ARG A 349 1.36 -17.85 0.38
CA ARG A 349 2.76 -17.94 0.80
C ARG A 349 2.92 -18.17 2.30
N GLU A 350 1.94 -17.77 3.10
CA GLU A 350 1.81 -18.15 4.51
C GLU A 350 1.30 -19.58 4.73
N THR A 351 0.77 -20.22 3.70
CA THR A 351 0.13 -21.54 3.83
C THR A 351 1.00 -22.60 3.20
N HIS A 352 1.18 -23.72 3.91
CA HIS A 352 1.91 -24.87 3.38
C HIS A 352 1.28 -25.33 2.05
N PRO A 353 2.06 -25.66 0.99
CA PRO A 353 1.51 -26.01 -0.32
C PRO A 353 0.43 -27.10 -0.32
N ASP A 354 0.51 -28.08 0.58
CA ASP A 354 -0.48 -29.17 0.68
C ASP A 354 -1.80 -28.74 1.35
N GLU A 355 -1.83 -27.58 2.01
CA GLU A 355 -2.99 -27.05 2.72
C GLU A 355 -3.71 -25.94 1.93
N ARG A 356 -3.18 -25.58 0.76
CA ARG A 356 -3.73 -24.52 -0.08
C ARG A 356 -5.03 -25.00 -0.75
N PRO A 357 -6.12 -24.22 -0.70
CA PRO A 357 -7.35 -24.61 -1.37
C PRO A 357 -7.15 -24.68 -2.89
N GLN A 358 -7.51 -25.81 -3.51
CA GLN A 358 -7.31 -26.06 -4.95
C GLN A 358 -8.01 -25.02 -5.84
N PHE A 359 -9.15 -24.48 -5.40
CA PHE A 359 -9.88 -23.44 -6.14
C PHE A 359 -9.22 -22.04 -6.06
N VAL A 360 -8.21 -21.87 -5.19
CA VAL A 360 -7.42 -20.63 -5.06
C VAL A 360 -6.09 -20.77 -5.80
N GLU A 361 -5.36 -21.86 -5.59
CA GLU A 361 -4.12 -22.18 -6.32
C GLU A 361 -4.25 -23.54 -7.03
N ASP A 362 -4.61 -23.50 -8.31
CA ASP A 362 -4.72 -24.70 -9.14
C ASP A 362 -3.34 -25.14 -9.64
N ARG A 363 -2.80 -26.17 -8.99
CA ARG A 363 -1.52 -26.78 -9.34
C ARG A 363 -1.47 -27.35 -10.76
N SER A 364 -2.60 -27.83 -11.29
CA SER A 364 -2.65 -28.45 -12.61
C SER A 364 -2.48 -27.42 -13.73
N ALA A 365 -2.99 -26.20 -13.52
CA ALA A 365 -2.88 -25.07 -14.41
C ALA A 365 -1.52 -24.32 -14.29
N ALA A 366 -0.70 -24.64 -13.28
CA ALA A 366 0.60 -23.99 -13.10
C ALA A 366 1.65 -24.48 -14.12
N PRO A 367 2.58 -23.62 -14.59
CA PRO A 367 3.65 -24.00 -15.49
C PRO A 367 4.52 -25.08 -14.88
N SER A 368 4.92 -26.03 -15.71
CA SER A 368 5.90 -27.04 -15.31
C SER A 368 7.26 -26.40 -15.07
N CYS A 369 8.02 -26.90 -14.11
CA CYS A 369 9.39 -26.49 -13.85
C CYS A 369 10.22 -27.69 -13.41
N THR A 370 11.54 -27.54 -13.53
CA THR A 370 12.54 -28.48 -12.98
C THR A 370 13.30 -27.87 -11.82
N THR A 371 13.45 -26.55 -11.82
CA THR A 371 14.15 -25.80 -10.78
C THR A 371 13.37 -24.53 -10.43
N THR A 372 13.60 -23.98 -9.23
CA THR A 372 13.03 -22.68 -8.84
C THR A 372 13.51 -21.55 -9.75
N SER A 373 14.72 -21.65 -10.34
CA SER A 373 15.19 -20.70 -11.35
C SER A 373 14.34 -20.72 -12.60
N ASP A 374 13.79 -21.86 -13.03
CA ASP A 374 12.93 -21.91 -14.22
C ASP A 374 11.71 -21.00 -14.04
N CYS A 375 11.16 -20.94 -12.83
CA CYS A 375 10.03 -20.07 -12.54
C CYS A 375 10.38 -18.58 -12.66
N ARG A 376 11.61 -18.19 -12.33
CA ARG A 376 12.07 -16.79 -12.38
C ARG A 376 12.62 -16.40 -13.75
N ASP A 377 13.52 -17.21 -14.31
CA ASP A 377 14.32 -16.86 -15.47
C ASP A 377 13.65 -17.23 -16.78
N VAL A 378 12.98 -18.40 -16.82
CA VAL A 378 12.26 -18.88 -18.02
C VAL A 378 10.82 -18.38 -18.00
N HIS A 379 10.22 -18.33 -16.81
CA HIS A 379 8.81 -17.99 -16.67
C HIS A 379 8.49 -16.56 -16.21
N ASN A 380 9.49 -15.77 -15.81
CA ASN A 380 9.28 -14.42 -15.30
C ASN A 380 8.20 -14.34 -14.20
N LEU A 381 8.14 -15.34 -13.32
CA LEU A 381 7.25 -15.43 -12.17
C LEU A 381 8.04 -15.19 -10.88
N PRO A 382 8.43 -13.94 -10.54
CA PRO A 382 9.07 -13.65 -9.26
C PRO A 382 8.19 -14.07 -8.07
N GLY A 383 8.77 -14.33 -6.90
CA GLY A 383 7.96 -14.76 -5.74
C GLY A 383 7.40 -16.19 -5.83
N THR A 384 7.63 -16.92 -6.92
CA THR A 384 7.27 -18.34 -7.04
C THR A 384 8.45 -19.26 -6.80
N GLU A 385 8.16 -20.51 -6.45
CA GLU A 385 9.13 -21.59 -6.35
C GLU A 385 8.65 -22.85 -7.07
N CYS A 386 9.60 -23.69 -7.47
CA CYS A 386 9.28 -24.94 -8.14
C CYS A 386 8.96 -26.02 -7.10
N VAL A 387 7.68 -26.38 -7.00
CA VAL A 387 7.18 -27.37 -6.04
C VAL A 387 6.73 -28.62 -6.79
N GLY A 388 7.35 -29.76 -6.49
CA GLY A 388 6.95 -31.07 -7.01
C GLY A 388 6.10 -31.85 -6.01
N VAL A 389 5.73 -33.06 -6.39
CA VAL A 389 4.98 -34.01 -5.58
C VAL A 389 5.70 -35.35 -5.51
N LYS A 390 5.55 -36.03 -4.39
CA LYS A 390 5.95 -37.43 -4.22
C LYS A 390 4.88 -38.23 -3.51
N ASP A 391 4.91 -39.54 -3.72
CA ASP A 391 4.03 -40.47 -3.01
C ASP A 391 4.55 -40.73 -1.60
N SER A 392 3.75 -40.36 -0.59
CA SER A 392 3.96 -40.72 0.80
C SER A 392 2.74 -41.47 1.32
N GLY A 393 2.87 -42.79 1.50
CA GLY A 393 1.78 -43.61 2.04
C GLY A 393 0.51 -43.68 1.18
N GLY A 394 0.62 -43.42 -0.13
CA GLY A 394 -0.52 -43.39 -1.07
C GLY A 394 -1.19 -42.01 -1.19
N GLN A 395 -0.63 -40.98 -0.55
CA GLN A 395 -1.01 -39.58 -0.72
C GLN A 395 0.12 -38.83 -1.42
N GLN A 396 -0.23 -37.94 -2.34
CA GLN A 396 0.72 -37.02 -2.96
C GLN A 396 0.98 -35.86 -2.00
N VAL A 397 2.24 -35.67 -1.63
CA VAL A 397 2.70 -34.58 -0.74
C VAL A 397 3.70 -33.70 -1.46
N SER A 398 3.73 -32.42 -1.11
CA SER A 398 4.62 -31.44 -1.74
C SER A 398 6.07 -31.69 -1.37
N CYS A 399 6.95 -31.53 -2.36
CA CYS A 399 8.37 -31.74 -2.19
C CYS A 399 9.21 -30.78 -3.01
N SER A 400 10.47 -30.64 -2.58
CA SER A 400 11.49 -29.91 -3.31
C SER A 400 11.98 -30.73 -4.49
N MET A 401 12.19 -30.12 -5.65
CA MET A 401 12.69 -30.81 -6.85
C MET A 401 14.12 -31.38 -6.70
N ASN A 402 14.83 -31.02 -5.61
CA ASN A 402 16.12 -31.62 -5.28
C ASN A 402 15.99 -33.01 -4.62
N ASP A 403 14.78 -33.38 -4.15
CA ASP A 403 14.48 -34.72 -3.67
C ASP A 403 14.34 -35.67 -4.89
N PRO A 404 15.11 -36.78 -4.94
CA PRO A 404 15.08 -37.73 -6.07
C PRO A 404 13.70 -38.33 -6.36
N ASP A 405 12.84 -38.45 -5.36
CA ASP A 405 11.50 -39.00 -5.50
C ASP A 405 10.46 -37.93 -5.88
N CYS A 406 10.88 -36.67 -5.95
CA CYS A 406 10.02 -35.54 -6.29
C CYS A 406 9.83 -35.39 -7.80
N THR A 407 8.59 -35.39 -8.24
CA THR A 407 8.21 -35.33 -9.65
C THR A 407 7.16 -34.25 -9.91
N ASN A 408 6.83 -34.00 -11.19
CA ASN A 408 5.76 -33.07 -11.58
C ASN A 408 5.91 -31.65 -10.97
N GLY A 409 7.11 -31.07 -11.07
CA GLY A 409 7.39 -29.71 -10.60
C GLY A 409 6.48 -28.67 -11.24
N ARG A 410 5.92 -27.79 -10.42
CA ARG A 410 5.04 -26.68 -10.83
C ARG A 410 5.46 -25.38 -10.18
N CYS A 411 5.40 -24.27 -10.92
CA CYS A 411 5.68 -22.94 -10.40
C CYS A 411 4.48 -22.44 -9.56
N LEU A 412 4.60 -22.57 -8.24
CA LEU A 412 3.59 -22.18 -7.26
C LEU A 412 4.08 -20.98 -6.43
N ALA A 413 3.18 -20.32 -5.71
CA ALA A 413 3.54 -19.26 -4.78
C ALA A 413 4.59 -19.77 -3.77
N GLU A 414 5.70 -19.05 -3.59
CA GLU A 414 6.75 -19.52 -2.69
C GLU A 414 6.26 -19.57 -1.26
N TRP A 415 6.57 -20.63 -0.54
CA TRP A 415 6.25 -20.70 0.87
C TRP A 415 7.24 -19.86 1.69
N PHE A 416 6.72 -19.06 2.63
CA PHE A 416 7.52 -18.18 3.49
C PHE A 416 8.42 -18.91 4.48
N VAL A 417 8.36 -20.23 4.54
CA VAL A 417 9.19 -21.03 5.44
C VAL A 417 10.42 -21.55 4.70
N THR A 418 11.53 -21.59 5.43
CA THR A 418 12.78 -22.22 5.00
C THR A 418 13.43 -22.95 6.15
N CYS A 419 14.38 -23.85 5.85
CA CYS A 419 15.25 -24.45 6.83
C CYS A 419 16.57 -23.67 6.89
N ARG A 420 16.96 -23.18 8.07
CA ARG A 420 18.22 -22.47 8.27
C ARG A 420 19.00 -23.07 9.43
N ALA A 421 20.25 -23.43 9.17
CA ALA A 421 21.25 -23.67 10.19
C ALA A 421 22.14 -22.42 10.30
N ASP A 422 22.33 -21.92 11.51
CA ASP A 422 23.08 -20.69 11.75
C ASP A 422 24.07 -20.91 12.90
N ASN A 423 25.36 -20.89 12.58
CA ASN A 423 26.44 -21.11 13.55
C ASN A 423 26.43 -20.04 14.66
N ASN A 424 26.10 -18.80 14.31
CA ASN A 424 26.24 -17.65 15.20
C ASN A 424 25.03 -17.53 16.11
N THR A 425 23.84 -17.88 15.65
CA THR A 425 22.62 -17.80 16.45
C THR A 425 22.23 -19.13 17.08
N THR A 426 22.20 -20.26 16.36
CA THR A 426 21.68 -21.54 16.90
C THR A 426 22.74 -22.63 17.08
N GLY A 427 24.03 -22.30 16.96
CA GLY A 427 25.14 -23.26 17.07
C GLY A 427 25.35 -24.16 15.84
N GLY A 428 24.60 -23.88 14.76
CA GLY A 428 24.77 -24.33 13.36
C GLY A 428 24.91 -25.81 12.99
N ASP A 429 25.10 -26.72 13.94
CA ASP A 429 25.01 -28.16 13.72
C ASP A 429 23.55 -28.63 13.56
N VAL A 430 22.58 -27.80 13.97
CA VAL A 430 21.13 -28.08 13.89
C VAL A 430 20.44 -27.00 13.07
N GLY A 431 19.69 -27.42 12.04
CA GLY A 431 18.81 -26.56 11.27
C GLY A 431 17.45 -26.40 11.94
N TYR A 432 16.86 -25.21 11.83
CA TYR A 432 15.51 -24.92 12.30
C TYR A 432 14.66 -24.33 11.19
N CYS A 433 13.38 -24.69 11.20
CA CYS A 433 12.38 -24.06 10.34
C CYS A 433 12.18 -22.61 10.79
N VAL A 434 12.28 -21.68 9.84
CA VAL A 434 12.16 -20.24 10.10
C VAL A 434 11.31 -19.53 9.05
N ASP A 435 10.64 -18.46 9.47
CA ASP A 435 9.97 -17.53 8.58
C ASP A 435 11.02 -16.64 7.88
N LYS A 436 11.08 -16.71 6.55
CA LYS A 436 12.02 -15.98 5.70
C LYS A 436 11.87 -14.46 5.82
N ARG A 437 10.70 -13.96 6.22
CA ARG A 437 10.46 -12.52 6.38
C ARG A 437 11.29 -11.95 7.52
N PHE A 438 11.62 -12.76 8.52
CA PHE A 438 12.31 -12.34 9.74
C PHE A 438 13.68 -11.69 9.46
N ASN A 439 13.93 -10.49 10.00
CA ASN A 439 15.24 -9.82 9.90
C ASN A 439 16.08 -10.05 11.16
N SER A 440 17.06 -10.94 11.10
CA SER A 440 18.00 -11.13 12.20
C SER A 440 19.00 -9.97 12.34
N PHE A 441 19.31 -9.25 11.27
CA PHE A 441 20.30 -8.16 11.31
C PHE A 441 19.78 -6.92 12.04
N ALA A 442 18.51 -6.57 11.84
CA ALA A 442 17.94 -5.41 12.53
C ALA A 442 17.42 -5.71 13.95
N ALA A 443 17.54 -6.97 14.39
CA ALA A 443 17.15 -7.36 15.74
C ALA A 443 17.91 -6.59 16.82
N GLY A 444 19.17 -6.24 16.57
CA GLY A 444 19.94 -5.43 17.52
C GLY A 444 19.32 -4.05 17.74
N ALA A 445 18.84 -3.41 16.66
CA ALA A 445 18.30 -2.06 16.72
C ALA A 445 16.87 -2.02 17.30
N CYS A 446 16.08 -3.06 17.06
CA CYS A 446 14.66 -3.09 17.42
C CYS A 446 14.36 -3.66 18.81
N TYR A 447 15.38 -4.07 19.56
CA TYR A 447 15.26 -4.52 20.94
C TYR A 447 16.17 -3.71 21.87
N GLN A 448 15.77 -3.62 23.14
CA GLN A 448 16.55 -2.94 24.17
C GLN A 448 16.61 -3.79 25.45
N ALA A 449 17.73 -3.68 26.16
CA ALA A 449 17.89 -4.34 27.46
C ALA A 449 17.10 -3.62 28.55
N THR A 450 16.45 -4.37 29.44
CA THR A 450 15.78 -3.84 30.64
C THR A 450 16.67 -3.90 31.88
N ALA A 451 17.82 -4.58 31.79
CA ALA A 451 18.84 -4.69 32.81
C ALA A 451 20.23 -4.33 32.24
N GLU A 452 21.21 -4.11 33.12
CA GLU A 452 22.61 -3.96 32.70
C GLU A 452 23.16 -5.31 32.23
N PHE A 453 24.04 -5.29 31.23
CA PHE A 453 24.68 -6.50 30.70
C PHE A 453 26.15 -6.28 30.37
N PRO A 454 27.01 -7.31 30.52
CA PRO A 454 28.43 -7.17 30.22
C PRO A 454 28.68 -7.23 28.70
N LEU A 455 29.67 -6.48 28.24
CA LEU A 455 30.12 -6.49 26.86
C LEU A 455 31.25 -7.49 26.66
N VAL A 456 31.26 -8.15 25.51
CA VAL A 456 32.33 -9.08 25.11
C VAL A 456 33.43 -8.29 24.39
N ASP A 457 34.67 -8.73 24.52
CA ASP A 457 35.81 -8.22 23.78
C ASP A 457 35.85 -8.96 22.43
N PRO A 458 35.78 -8.25 21.29
CA PRO A 458 35.60 -8.87 19.98
C PRO A 458 36.82 -9.68 19.53
N ASP A 459 38.02 -9.38 20.04
CA ASP A 459 39.26 -10.07 19.68
C ASP A 459 39.44 -11.39 20.44
N SER A 460 38.96 -11.44 21.68
CA SER A 460 39.15 -12.59 22.58
C SER A 460 37.90 -13.43 22.80
N GLY A 461 36.71 -12.89 22.48
CA GLY A 461 35.44 -13.53 22.75
C GLY A 461 35.13 -13.70 24.24
N GLN A 462 35.87 -13.00 25.12
CA GLN A 462 35.71 -13.00 26.57
C GLN A 462 35.08 -11.70 27.06
N LEU A 463 34.55 -11.68 28.28
CA LEU A 463 34.01 -10.45 28.86
C LEU A 463 35.07 -9.35 28.91
N SER A 464 34.79 -8.20 28.29
CA SER A 464 35.68 -7.03 28.20
C SER A 464 35.86 -6.28 29.53
N GLY A 465 35.05 -6.60 30.55
CA GLY A 465 34.94 -5.86 31.80
C GLY A 465 34.16 -4.55 31.68
N GLN A 466 33.67 -4.20 30.49
CA GLN A 466 32.71 -3.12 30.27
C GLN A 466 31.27 -3.63 30.39
N THR A 467 30.34 -2.75 30.71
CA THR A 467 28.92 -3.06 30.85
C THR A 467 28.09 -2.01 30.12
N ALA A 468 27.06 -2.46 29.40
CA ALA A 468 26.00 -1.61 28.90
C ALA A 468 24.92 -1.43 29.97
N ASN A 469 24.36 -0.23 30.04
CA ASN A 469 23.35 0.11 31.04
C ASN A 469 21.97 -0.45 30.65
N ALA A 470 21.07 -0.60 31.63
CA ALA A 470 19.66 -0.80 31.36
C ALA A 470 19.12 0.32 30.44
N GLY A 471 18.29 -0.04 29.46
CA GLY A 471 17.79 0.85 28.42
C GLY A 471 18.69 1.01 27.20
N SER A 472 19.89 0.40 27.20
CA SER A 472 20.73 0.37 25.99
C SER A 472 20.08 -0.49 24.91
N GLN A 473 20.23 -0.06 23.65
CA GLN A 473 19.86 -0.87 22.49
C GLN A 473 20.64 -2.18 22.48
N LEU A 474 19.98 -3.26 22.04
CA LEU A 474 20.59 -4.58 22.04
C LEU A 474 21.80 -4.63 21.10
N VAL A 475 21.82 -3.85 20.01
CA VAL A 475 22.98 -3.77 19.10
C VAL A 475 24.31 -3.46 19.80
N MET A 476 24.29 -2.88 21.00
CA MET A 476 25.50 -2.66 21.79
C MET A 476 26.20 -3.95 22.22
N CYS A 477 25.51 -5.10 22.22
CA CYS A 477 26.16 -6.39 22.45
C CYS A 477 26.96 -6.87 21.24
N ASP A 478 26.64 -6.42 20.02
CA ASP A 478 27.43 -6.70 18.82
C ASP A 478 28.72 -5.86 18.82
N THR A 479 29.69 -6.33 19.60
CA THR A 479 30.97 -5.63 19.83
C THR A 479 31.94 -5.76 18.66
N ASN A 480 31.70 -6.70 17.76
CA ASN A 480 32.51 -6.89 16.55
C ASN A 480 31.94 -6.14 15.33
N GLU A 481 30.77 -5.50 15.48
CA GLU A 481 30.08 -4.67 14.49
C GLU A 481 29.74 -5.42 13.18
N ASN A 482 29.48 -6.74 13.26
CA ASN A 482 29.06 -7.54 12.10
C ASN A 482 27.55 -7.46 11.82
N ASN A 483 26.80 -6.74 12.64
CA ASN A 483 25.35 -6.59 12.66
C ASN A 483 24.58 -7.90 12.94
N GLU A 484 25.23 -8.89 13.56
CA GLU A 484 24.61 -10.16 13.94
C GLU A 484 24.56 -10.30 15.46
N LEU A 485 23.38 -10.64 15.99
CA LEU A 485 23.23 -10.96 17.41
C LEU A 485 23.71 -12.40 17.66
N SER A 486 25.01 -12.56 17.90
CA SER A 486 25.59 -13.88 18.15
C SER A 486 25.24 -14.41 19.54
N ALA A 487 25.14 -15.72 19.68
CA ALA A 487 24.96 -16.40 20.95
C ALA A 487 26.05 -16.04 21.97
N GLN A 488 27.28 -15.84 21.47
CA GLN A 488 28.44 -15.52 22.28
C GLN A 488 28.36 -14.12 22.90
N GLU A 489 27.82 -13.14 22.17
CA GLU A 489 27.86 -11.74 22.56
C GLU A 489 26.53 -11.25 23.15
N CYS A 490 25.42 -11.76 22.63
CA CYS A 490 24.09 -11.16 22.78
C CYS A 490 23.07 -12.04 23.49
N CYS A 491 23.41 -13.30 23.78
CA CYS A 491 22.54 -14.23 24.50
C CYS A 491 23.18 -14.70 25.80
N LEU A 492 23.18 -13.74 26.72
CA LEU A 492 23.77 -13.85 28.03
C LEU A 492 22.66 -14.05 29.07
N SER A 493 22.96 -14.79 30.12
CA SER A 493 22.11 -14.93 31.32
C SER A 493 21.75 -13.57 31.94
N ALA A 494 22.65 -12.57 31.83
CA ALA A 494 22.39 -11.20 32.24
C ALA A 494 21.24 -10.54 31.46
N LEU A 495 21.10 -10.86 30.18
CA LEU A 495 20.00 -10.44 29.32
C LEU A 495 18.75 -11.34 29.46
N GLY A 496 18.83 -12.39 30.29
CA GLY A 496 17.71 -13.26 30.61
C GLY A 496 17.60 -14.49 29.70
N SER A 497 18.70 -14.87 29.03
CA SER A 497 18.86 -16.18 28.39
C SER A 497 18.87 -17.32 29.44
N PRO A 498 18.34 -18.53 29.14
CA PRO A 498 18.36 -19.66 30.09
C PRO A 498 19.79 -20.09 30.49
N ALA A 499 20.73 -20.02 29.55
CA ALA A 499 22.16 -20.12 29.79
C ALA A 499 22.94 -19.22 28.81
N ASP A 500 24.21 -18.95 29.12
CA ASP A 500 25.10 -18.21 28.23
C ASP A 500 25.39 -19.05 26.97
N GLN A 501 25.45 -18.41 25.80
CA GLN A 501 25.77 -19.04 24.51
C GLN A 501 24.73 -20.06 23.99
N GLU A 502 23.48 -19.94 24.44
CA GLU A 502 22.35 -20.68 23.85
C GLU A 502 21.83 -20.03 22.56
N ALA A 503 20.81 -20.65 21.94
CA ALA A 503 20.27 -20.16 20.68
C ALA A 503 19.78 -18.72 20.83
N CYS A 504 20.27 -17.84 19.94
CA CYS A 504 20.16 -16.42 20.13
C CYS A 504 18.97 -15.80 19.41
N ASP A 505 17.97 -15.44 20.21
CA ASP A 505 16.79 -14.71 19.79
C ASP A 505 16.38 -13.72 20.90
N PRO A 506 16.38 -12.40 20.64
CA PRO A 506 16.02 -11.38 21.62
C PRO A 506 14.66 -11.60 22.26
N ILE A 507 13.70 -12.21 21.56
CA ILE A 507 12.33 -12.30 22.08
C ILE A 507 12.20 -13.27 23.25
N PHE A 508 13.12 -14.24 23.36
CA PHE A 508 13.10 -15.21 24.46
C PHE A 508 13.98 -14.79 25.64
N GLN A 509 14.62 -13.63 25.57
CA GLN A 509 15.45 -13.08 26.63
C GLN A 509 14.59 -12.21 27.55
N THR A 510 14.40 -12.66 28.80
CA THR A 510 13.45 -12.01 29.73
C THR A 510 13.83 -10.59 30.16
N ASN A 511 15.12 -10.21 30.04
CA ASN A 511 15.59 -8.85 30.29
C ASN A 511 15.79 -8.07 28.98
N VAL A 512 15.12 -8.48 27.92
CA VAL A 512 15.06 -7.76 26.65
C VAL A 512 13.61 -7.51 26.32
N ARG A 513 13.33 -6.33 25.76
CA ARG A 513 11.99 -6.00 25.25
C ARG A 513 12.11 -5.32 23.90
N PRO A 514 11.11 -5.47 23.02
CA PRO A 514 11.02 -4.61 21.85
C PRO A 514 11.12 -3.14 22.26
N VAL A 515 11.71 -2.32 21.40
CA VAL A 515 11.56 -0.87 21.55
C VAL A 515 10.08 -0.52 21.53
N SER A 516 9.68 0.48 22.30
CA SER A 516 8.27 0.85 22.46
C SER A 516 7.60 1.22 21.15
N LEU A 517 8.40 1.56 20.12
CA LEU A 517 8.21 1.45 18.67
C LEU A 517 9.44 2.04 17.96
N TYR A 518 9.48 1.94 16.62
CA TYR A 518 10.57 2.39 15.74
C TYR A 518 11.16 3.76 16.14
N SER A 519 12.46 3.92 15.96
CA SER A 519 13.18 5.16 16.29
C SER A 519 12.66 6.32 15.43
N ARG A 520 13.08 7.56 15.72
CA ARG A 520 12.59 8.78 15.05
C ARG A 520 13.62 9.41 14.13
N ASN A 521 13.17 9.93 13.00
CA ASN A 521 14.05 10.45 11.99
C ASN A 521 14.56 11.82 12.48
N SER A 522 15.87 11.88 12.69
CA SER A 522 16.58 13.05 13.20
C SER A 522 16.66 14.20 12.19
N ASN A 523 16.41 13.92 10.90
CA ASN A 523 16.38 14.92 9.83
C ASN A 523 15.04 15.65 9.73
N LEU A 524 14.01 15.21 10.47
CA LEU A 524 12.75 15.93 10.54
C LEU A 524 12.86 17.23 11.35
N PRO A 525 12.05 18.26 11.01
CA PRO A 525 11.87 19.43 11.86
C PRO A 525 11.51 19.05 13.29
N ASP A 526 11.97 19.84 14.27
CA ASP A 526 11.79 19.55 15.70
C ASP A 526 10.31 19.38 16.07
N GLU A 527 9.43 20.18 15.48
CA GLU A 527 7.98 20.13 15.72
C GLU A 527 7.39 18.78 15.28
N ALA A 528 7.75 18.27 14.10
CA ALA A 528 7.26 16.98 13.61
C ALA A 528 7.93 15.80 14.33
N ARG A 529 9.21 15.97 14.70
CA ARG A 529 10.01 14.95 15.38
C ARG A 529 9.55 14.70 16.82
N THR A 530 9.09 15.75 17.51
CA THR A 530 8.80 15.68 18.96
C THR A 530 7.35 15.34 19.28
N CYS A 531 6.38 15.63 18.39
CA CYS A 531 4.99 15.27 18.62
C CYS A 531 4.75 13.74 18.45
N ILE A 532 4.78 13.02 19.57
CA ILE A 532 4.63 11.56 19.66
C ILE A 532 3.37 11.22 20.47
N CYS A 533 2.62 10.22 20.01
CA CYS A 533 1.52 9.62 20.77
C CYS A 533 2.09 8.91 22.02
N ARG A 534 1.75 9.37 23.22
CA ARG A 534 2.21 8.76 24.50
C ARG A 534 1.24 9.04 25.64
N SER A 535 1.06 8.08 26.52
CA SER A 535 0.06 8.16 27.61
C SER A 535 0.30 9.33 28.59
N ASP A 536 1.54 9.79 28.76
CA ASP A 536 1.94 10.93 29.59
C ASP A 536 2.11 12.25 28.81
N TYR A 537 1.41 12.42 27.68
CA TYR A 537 1.59 13.57 26.77
C TYR A 537 1.43 14.94 27.42
N GLU A 538 0.54 15.10 28.42
CA GLU A 538 0.37 16.38 29.14
C GLU A 538 1.66 16.83 29.83
N ALA A 539 2.36 15.87 30.46
CA ALA A 539 3.62 16.11 31.13
C ALA A 539 4.80 16.18 30.14
N ALA A 540 4.74 15.39 29.07
CA ALA A 540 5.79 15.32 28.05
C ALA A 540 5.87 16.59 27.19
N TYR A 541 4.76 17.28 26.98
CA TYR A 541 4.69 18.52 26.19
C TYR A 541 4.19 19.69 27.05
N PRO A 542 4.98 20.20 28.01
CA PRO A 542 4.54 21.24 28.92
C PRO A 542 4.48 22.63 28.27
N GLY A 543 3.71 23.54 28.87
CA GLY A 543 3.70 24.96 28.50
C GLY A 543 3.01 25.27 27.16
N ASP A 544 3.28 26.46 26.65
CA ASP A 544 2.69 26.95 25.39
C ASP A 544 3.38 26.36 24.15
N GLU A 545 4.68 26.07 24.24
CA GLU A 545 5.46 25.46 23.15
C GLU A 545 5.00 24.02 22.84
N GLY A 546 4.55 23.27 23.86
CA GLY A 546 4.00 21.92 23.69
C GLY A 546 2.53 21.87 23.30
N ARG A 547 1.81 23.01 23.27
CA ARG A 547 0.35 23.04 23.09
C ARG A 547 -0.09 22.37 21.79
N THR A 548 0.59 22.68 20.68
CA THR A 548 0.25 22.12 19.37
C THR A 548 0.44 20.60 19.34
N CYS A 549 1.50 20.07 19.96
CA CYS A 549 1.66 18.62 20.07
C CYS A 549 0.57 17.98 20.93
N ARG A 550 0.17 18.60 22.05
CA ARG A 550 -0.94 18.09 22.88
C ARG A 550 -2.24 18.03 22.10
N GLU A 551 -2.59 19.11 21.40
CA GLU A 551 -3.80 19.16 20.55
C GLU A 551 -3.77 18.07 19.47
N MET A 552 -2.61 17.81 18.86
CA MET A 552 -2.46 16.71 17.89
C MET A 552 -2.61 15.34 18.54
N VAL A 553 -2.01 15.11 19.71
CA VAL A 553 -2.11 13.83 20.42
C VAL A 553 -3.54 13.56 20.88
N GLU A 554 -4.18 14.56 21.48
CA GLU A 554 -5.58 14.50 21.92
C GLU A 554 -6.50 14.11 20.76
N LYS A 555 -6.26 14.67 19.57
CA LYS A 555 -7.11 14.42 18.39
C LYS A 555 -6.79 13.14 17.63
N LEU A 556 -5.52 12.75 17.53
CA LEU A 556 -5.07 11.71 16.58
C LEU A 556 -4.54 10.44 17.24
N CYS A 557 -4.37 10.45 18.56
CA CYS A 557 -3.83 9.33 19.31
C CYS A 557 -4.79 8.81 20.39
N LEU A 558 -5.84 9.55 20.74
CA LEU A 558 -6.82 9.12 21.75
C LEU A 558 -8.05 8.47 21.10
N ASP A 559 -8.67 7.54 21.81
CA ASP A 559 -10.00 7.01 21.49
C ASP A 559 -11.09 8.03 21.91
N ASP A 560 -12.34 7.70 21.63
CA ASP A 560 -13.48 8.59 21.90
C ASP A 560 -13.70 8.80 23.41
N GLU A 561 -13.20 7.87 24.23
CA GLU A 561 -13.18 7.95 25.68
C GLU A 561 -11.99 8.76 26.24
N GLY A 562 -11.08 9.25 25.38
CA GLY A 562 -9.92 10.04 25.75
C GLY A 562 -8.73 9.23 26.28
N ASN A 563 -8.71 7.92 26.08
CA ASN A 563 -7.58 7.06 26.41
C ASN A 563 -6.64 6.92 25.21
N MET A 564 -5.35 6.67 25.48
CA MET A 564 -4.39 6.42 24.41
C MET A 564 -4.77 5.15 23.64
N ARG A 565 -4.93 5.27 22.32
CA ARG A 565 -5.11 4.14 21.42
C ARG A 565 -3.86 3.26 21.48
N PRO A 566 -3.94 2.00 21.95
CA PRO A 566 -2.76 1.15 22.14
C PRO A 566 -1.94 0.96 20.86
N GLU A 567 -2.59 0.93 19.69
CA GLU A 567 -1.96 0.79 18.40
C GLU A 567 -1.19 2.05 17.95
N ARG A 568 -1.52 3.22 18.54
CA ARG A 568 -0.90 4.52 18.25
C ARG A 568 0.21 4.87 19.24
N GLU A 569 0.24 4.28 20.44
CA GLU A 569 1.24 4.63 21.45
C GLU A 569 2.65 4.40 20.90
N GLY A 570 3.49 5.43 20.93
CA GLY A 570 4.84 5.39 20.37
C GLY A 570 4.90 5.59 18.86
N ASP A 571 3.84 6.08 18.20
CA ASP A 571 3.85 6.57 16.80
C ASP A 571 4.04 8.09 16.71
N TYR A 572 4.36 8.61 15.53
CA TYR A 572 4.20 10.05 15.28
C TYR A 572 2.72 10.43 15.47
N ALA A 573 2.46 11.52 16.18
CA ALA A 573 1.11 12.07 16.28
C ALA A 573 0.59 12.47 14.89
N VAL A 574 1.49 12.92 14.01
CA VAL A 574 1.19 13.17 12.60
C VAL A 574 1.22 11.88 11.79
N LYS A 575 0.27 11.75 10.86
CA LYS A 575 0.25 10.71 9.82
C LYS A 575 1.15 11.15 8.66
N TRP A 576 1.71 10.26 7.85
CA TRP A 576 2.53 10.60 6.68
C TRP A 576 1.89 10.06 5.42
N VAL A 577 1.81 10.86 4.36
CA VAL A 577 1.28 10.37 3.07
C VAL A 577 2.29 9.41 2.46
N THR A 578 1.90 8.15 2.33
CA THR A 578 2.69 7.10 1.67
C THR A 578 2.23 6.89 0.22
N LYS A 579 0.99 7.27 -0.08
CA LYS A 579 0.46 7.30 -1.45
C LYS A 579 -0.57 8.42 -1.59
N VAL A 580 -0.37 9.31 -2.55
CA VAL A 580 -1.34 10.37 -2.89
C VAL A 580 -2.61 9.73 -3.42
N GLY A 581 -3.82 10.12 -3.00
CA GLY A 581 -5.10 9.62 -3.53
C GLY A 581 -5.42 10.01 -4.97
N GLY A 582 -6.46 9.41 -5.53
CA GLY A 582 -6.79 9.52 -6.96
C GLY A 582 -7.60 10.75 -7.38
N VAL A 583 -8.05 11.61 -6.48
CA VAL A 583 -8.82 12.83 -6.83
C VAL A 583 -7.99 14.04 -6.46
N VAL A 584 -7.66 14.91 -7.40
CA VAL A 584 -6.79 16.08 -7.14
C VAL A 584 -7.44 17.38 -7.59
N TYR A 585 -7.55 18.37 -6.71
CA TYR A 585 -8.06 19.70 -7.07
C TYR A 585 -7.01 20.47 -7.89
N ASP A 586 -7.45 21.10 -8.98
CA ASP A 586 -6.62 21.97 -9.79
C ASP A 586 -7.29 23.36 -9.94
N PRO A 587 -6.76 24.39 -9.24
CA PRO A 587 -7.30 25.74 -9.31
C PRO A 587 -7.11 26.38 -10.67
N ALA A 588 -6.13 25.94 -11.48
CA ALA A 588 -5.90 26.50 -12.81
C ALA A 588 -7.07 26.17 -13.75
N ILE A 589 -7.67 24.99 -13.61
CA ILE A 589 -8.81 24.59 -14.46
C ILE A 589 -10.16 24.82 -13.78
N LYS A 590 -10.19 25.41 -12.57
CA LYS A 590 -11.42 25.55 -11.75
C LYS A 590 -12.16 24.23 -11.58
N GLY A 591 -11.41 23.17 -11.27
CA GLY A 591 -11.91 21.81 -11.38
C GLY A 591 -11.05 20.81 -10.62
N PHE A 592 -11.23 19.53 -10.93
CA PHE A 592 -10.39 18.48 -10.37
C PHE A 592 -10.07 17.38 -11.38
N ASP A 593 -8.93 16.73 -11.14
CA ASP A 593 -8.44 15.57 -11.85
C ASP A 593 -8.86 14.30 -11.10
N TYR A 594 -9.71 13.50 -11.74
CA TYR A 594 -10.06 12.16 -11.30
C TYR A 594 -9.13 11.15 -11.96
N ARG A 595 -8.42 10.41 -11.13
CA ARG A 595 -7.62 9.26 -11.51
C ARG A 595 -8.33 8.02 -11.01
N PRO A 596 -8.79 7.13 -11.90
CA PRO A 596 -9.37 5.88 -11.49
C PRO A 596 -8.34 5.14 -10.63
N ALA A 597 -8.84 4.36 -9.68
CA ALA A 597 -8.01 3.42 -8.97
C ALA A 597 -7.23 2.62 -10.00
N HIS A 598 -5.91 2.51 -9.82
CA HIS A 598 -5.13 1.62 -10.65
C HIS A 598 -5.77 0.23 -10.52
N ILE A 599 -6.53 -0.17 -11.53
CA ILE A 599 -7.27 -1.43 -11.53
C ILE A 599 -6.21 -2.50 -11.44
N GLY A 600 -6.07 -3.07 -10.23
CA GLY A 600 -5.10 -4.11 -9.96
C GLY A 600 -3.91 -3.82 -9.05
N ASN A 601 -3.69 -2.60 -8.54
CA ASN A 601 -2.61 -2.38 -7.57
C ASN A 601 -3.00 -2.92 -6.17
N MET A 602 -3.02 -4.25 -6.02
CA MET A 602 -3.19 -4.90 -4.73
C MET A 602 -1.95 -4.67 -3.90
N GLN A 603 -2.12 -3.94 -2.81
CA GLN A 603 -1.02 -3.63 -1.92
C GLN A 603 -0.67 -4.81 -1.03
N ARG A 604 0.61 -4.88 -0.69
CA ARG A 604 1.06 -5.77 0.36
C ARG A 604 0.80 -5.16 1.71
N ALA A 605 0.67 -6.01 2.71
CA ALA A 605 0.91 -5.59 4.07
C ALA A 605 2.36 -5.06 4.18
N THR A 606 2.57 -4.20 5.18
CA THR A 606 3.83 -3.50 5.39
C THR A 606 4.98 -4.49 5.53
N ILE A 607 4.75 -5.59 6.27
CA ILE A 607 5.71 -6.68 6.49
C ILE A 607 6.19 -7.28 5.15
N GLU A 608 5.29 -7.68 4.26
CA GLU A 608 5.66 -8.30 2.99
C GLU A 608 6.27 -7.29 2.02
N ALA A 609 5.86 -6.03 2.07
CA ALA A 609 6.51 -4.96 1.31
C ALA A 609 7.96 -4.76 1.77
N CYS A 610 8.20 -4.70 3.09
CA CYS A 610 9.52 -4.57 3.67
C CYS A 610 10.41 -5.79 3.39
N ALA A 611 9.88 -7.00 3.53
CA ALA A 611 10.61 -8.22 3.24
C ALA A 611 10.94 -8.37 1.74
N GLU A 612 10.05 -7.94 0.86
CA GLU A 612 10.29 -7.88 -0.60
C GLU A 612 11.37 -6.85 -0.95
N ASN A 613 11.28 -5.62 -0.42
CA ASN A 613 12.28 -4.57 -0.66
C ASN A 613 13.67 -4.99 -0.17
N ALA A 614 13.74 -5.75 0.93
CA ALA A 614 14.97 -6.35 1.43
C ALA A 614 15.37 -7.65 0.70
N SER A 615 14.66 -8.05 -0.36
CA SER A 615 14.91 -9.26 -1.16
C SER A 615 14.92 -10.58 -0.37
N ARG A 616 14.27 -10.64 0.81
CA ARG A 616 14.17 -11.87 1.63
C ARG A 616 13.13 -12.85 1.10
N ILE A 617 12.09 -12.28 0.51
CA ILE A 617 11.06 -12.99 -0.21
C ILE A 617 11.06 -12.47 -1.65
N GLY A 618 10.66 -13.30 -2.59
CA GLY A 618 10.51 -12.89 -3.97
C GLY A 618 9.40 -11.84 -4.13
N ALA A 619 9.58 -11.00 -5.14
CA ALA A 619 8.68 -9.90 -5.43
C ALA A 619 7.28 -10.38 -5.83
N ARG A 620 6.27 -9.51 -5.72
CA ARG A 620 4.97 -9.81 -6.35
C ARG A 620 5.17 -10.15 -7.82
N ASN A 621 4.57 -11.24 -8.26
CA ASN A 621 4.45 -11.53 -9.67
C ASN A 621 3.13 -11.02 -10.23
N VAL A 622 3.07 -11.13 -11.55
CA VAL A 622 1.96 -10.81 -12.42
C VAL A 622 0.66 -11.55 -12.10
N ARG A 623 0.74 -12.76 -11.51
CA ARG A 623 -0.41 -13.60 -11.11
C ARG A 623 -1.06 -13.16 -9.80
N ASP A 624 -0.37 -12.34 -9.01
CA ASP A 624 -0.84 -11.87 -7.70
C ASP A 624 -1.92 -10.80 -7.84
N GLY A 625 -2.24 -10.41 -9.07
CA GLY A 625 -3.12 -9.32 -9.46
C GLY A 625 -2.32 -8.13 -9.97
N TRP A 626 -2.43 -7.91 -11.30
CA TRP A 626 -2.18 -6.66 -12.03
C TRP A 626 -1.15 -5.69 -11.42
N ARG A 627 0.14 -5.92 -11.67
CA ARG A 627 1.12 -4.81 -11.65
C ARG A 627 0.99 -3.99 -12.92
N LEU A 628 0.50 -2.76 -12.80
CA LEU A 628 0.80 -1.71 -13.76
C LEU A 628 1.53 -0.59 -13.02
N ASN A 629 2.85 -0.74 -12.94
CA ASN A 629 3.81 0.36 -12.87
C ASN A 629 5.26 -0.12 -13.05
N ASP A 630 5.94 0.43 -14.05
CA ASP A 630 7.34 0.86 -13.98
C ASP A 630 7.45 2.16 -14.84
N PRO A 631 8.39 3.09 -14.57
CA PRO A 631 8.08 4.47 -14.21
C PRO A 631 8.25 5.44 -15.38
N PHE A 632 8.37 4.96 -16.63
CA PHE A 632 8.82 5.84 -17.73
C PHE A 632 8.37 5.44 -19.16
N VAL A 633 7.36 4.56 -19.27
CA VAL A 633 6.54 4.11 -20.43
C VAL A 633 7.09 4.28 -21.88
N PRO A 634 7.01 3.23 -22.73
CA PRO A 634 5.85 3.14 -23.64
C PRO A 634 5.24 1.74 -23.78
N HIS A 635 3.91 1.73 -23.73
CA HIS A 635 2.98 0.69 -24.12
C HIS A 635 2.90 0.58 -25.67
N ALA A 636 2.73 -0.63 -26.23
CA ALA A 636 2.50 -0.88 -27.66
C ALA A 636 1.95 -2.30 -27.92
N PHE A 637 1.40 -2.67 -29.09
CA PHE A 637 0.43 -1.97 -29.94
C PHE A 637 -0.95 -2.68 -29.83
N GLU A 638 -1.05 -3.69 -28.97
CA GLU A 638 -2.29 -4.41 -28.71
C GLU A 638 -2.92 -4.03 -27.37
N ASP A 639 -2.29 -3.19 -26.54
CA ASP A 639 -2.72 -2.65 -25.23
C ASP A 639 -4.16 -2.98 -24.82
N PHE A 640 -4.36 -4.28 -24.57
CA PHE A 640 -5.63 -4.95 -24.64
C PHE A 640 -6.61 -4.25 -23.73
N ASP A 641 -7.73 -3.80 -24.33
CA ASP A 641 -8.75 -2.93 -23.78
C ASP A 641 -8.67 -2.86 -22.26
N ARG A 642 -8.12 -1.72 -21.81
CA ARG A 642 -8.16 -1.27 -20.43
C ARG A 642 -9.55 -1.57 -19.88
N ALA A 643 -9.68 -1.74 -18.57
CA ALA A 643 -10.89 -2.22 -17.89
C ALA A 643 -12.20 -1.41 -18.15
N ILE A 644 -12.25 -0.50 -19.12
CA ILE A 644 -13.34 0.26 -19.69
C ILE A 644 -13.28 0.04 -21.22
N CYS A 645 -14.36 -0.43 -21.84
CA CYS A 645 -14.48 -0.74 -23.26
C CYS A 645 -14.63 0.50 -24.16
N SER A 646 -13.86 0.51 -25.24
CA SER A 646 -13.91 1.54 -26.28
C SER A 646 -15.26 1.58 -27.00
N GLY A 647 -15.76 2.79 -27.26
CA GLY A 647 -17.02 2.99 -27.99
C GLY A 647 -18.27 2.58 -27.21
N GLN A 648 -18.16 2.45 -25.89
CA GLN A 648 -19.30 2.30 -24.98
C GLN A 648 -19.62 3.64 -24.32
N GLU A 649 -20.86 3.77 -23.88
CA GLU A 649 -21.29 4.88 -23.03
C GLU A 649 -20.97 4.56 -21.57
N TYR A 650 -20.54 5.58 -20.85
CA TYR A 650 -20.21 5.52 -19.44
C TYR A 650 -20.95 6.63 -18.72
N THR A 651 -21.51 6.29 -17.58
CA THR A 651 -22.18 7.25 -16.71
C THR A 651 -21.20 7.67 -15.62
N ILE A 652 -21.07 8.97 -15.41
CA ILE A 652 -20.30 9.52 -14.30
C ILE A 652 -21.31 9.85 -13.22
N VAL A 653 -21.20 9.15 -12.10
CA VAL A 653 -22.12 9.29 -10.97
C VAL A 653 -21.42 10.04 -9.87
N PHE A 654 -21.92 11.23 -9.56
CA PHE A 654 -21.54 11.98 -8.37
C PHE A 654 -22.30 11.41 -7.18
N ASN A 655 -21.59 11.08 -6.11
CA ASN A 655 -22.22 10.49 -4.93
C ASN A 655 -22.89 11.57 -4.08
N ASP A 656 -24.05 11.23 -3.51
CA ASP A 656 -24.76 12.10 -2.58
C ASP A 656 -23.97 12.27 -1.28
N LYS A 657 -24.18 13.42 -0.60
CA LYS A 657 -23.53 13.77 0.69
C LYS A 657 -23.58 12.69 1.78
N ASN A 658 -24.52 11.74 1.69
CA ASN A 658 -24.71 10.69 2.68
C ASN A 658 -23.89 9.41 2.40
N ASP A 659 -23.26 9.29 1.23
CA ASP A 659 -22.42 8.14 0.85
C ASP A 659 -20.93 8.34 1.14
N THR A 660 -20.50 9.55 1.50
CA THR A 660 -19.11 9.83 1.89
C THR A 660 -18.87 9.49 3.37
N LYS A 661 -18.04 8.49 3.63
CA LYS A 661 -17.68 8.01 4.98
C LYS A 661 -16.88 8.97 5.87
N MET A 662 -16.63 10.21 5.46
CA MET A 662 -15.99 11.21 6.33
C MET A 662 -16.57 12.60 6.09
N GLY A 663 -17.31 13.09 7.07
CA GLY A 663 -17.70 14.49 7.17
C GLY A 663 -16.59 15.31 7.83
N LEU A 664 -16.67 16.63 7.69
CA LEU A 664 -15.91 17.55 8.54
C LEU A 664 -16.87 18.15 9.57
N ASP A 665 -16.48 18.17 10.85
CA ASP A 665 -17.25 18.92 11.84
C ASP A 665 -17.10 20.44 11.65
N GLU A 666 -17.82 21.22 12.45
CA GLU A 666 -17.79 22.70 12.45
C GLU A 666 -16.40 23.31 12.73
N ASN A 667 -15.43 22.47 13.08
CA ASN A 667 -14.04 22.84 13.36
C ASN A 667 -13.06 22.26 12.34
N GLY A 668 -13.54 21.64 11.27
CA GLY A 668 -12.73 21.08 10.19
C GLY A 668 -12.07 19.73 10.50
N ASN A 669 -12.61 18.95 11.46
CA ASN A 669 -12.08 17.61 11.78
C ASN A 669 -12.80 16.52 10.97
N PRO A 670 -12.09 15.51 10.43
CA PRO A 670 -12.72 14.32 9.85
C PRO A 670 -13.48 13.55 10.92
N VAL A 671 -14.78 13.39 10.75
CA VAL A 671 -15.66 12.58 11.59
C VAL A 671 -16.33 11.52 10.74
N GLU A 672 -16.34 10.27 11.23
CA GLU A 672 -17.18 9.21 10.68
C GLU A 672 -18.62 9.57 11.05
N VAL A 673 -19.43 9.90 10.05
CA VAL A 673 -20.83 10.29 10.26
C VAL A 673 -21.68 9.02 10.11
N ASP A 674 -22.29 8.56 11.20
CA ASP A 674 -23.32 7.52 11.14
C ASP A 674 -24.54 8.05 10.36
N ALA A 675 -25.15 7.16 9.57
CA ALA A 675 -26.27 7.41 8.66
C ALA A 675 -27.48 8.13 9.26
#